data_AF-A0A9P3MJR8-F1
#
_entry.id   AF-A0A9P3MJR8-F1
#
_cell.length_a   1.000
_cell.length_b   1.000
_cell.length_c   1.000
_cell.angle_alpha   90.00
_cell.angle_beta   90.00
_cell.angle_gamma   90.00
#
_symmetry.space_group_name_H-M   'P 1'
#
loop_
_entity.id
_entity.type
_entity.pdbx_description
1 polymer ?
#
loop_
_entity_poly.entity_id
_entity_poly.type
_entity_poly.pdbx_seq_one_letter_code
_entity_poly.pdbx_strand_id
1 'polypeptide(L)'
;MAFALCSRPLVCLAAAATAVSRRGGMPRSDHSQGAMLSALVTARSPRARALLSPRTASANPASPLLPHCSAAAANEAETEEDGGAEAGAAGGDVLRVVYHRVDGDYAGWGLHVWGDVECETSWQDPLQYSPPPAAGGGGGNGMGCVEWRVRLKAGARTVNVLPHRGDWKDCTWTIDLATLPSPLSSTSSSSSSPRTPPCPTVWLVSDRQHFFLHRPNLSRLPKGSLDLFKAHWVSADEIAVNWDYSESDYGEEILFLLHASDSASLSLTENGVQGADSVIPLTLDPAGLSSAVRLKFPHLASFTCLRVSTSTPIPHLHRLLSSQTALSCSSASGTPIDATSLQLAGALDALCLYEGPLGVHMEAQGGGTVGIRVWAPTAQEVTLLLFDQPHASPPVERVPMERGSEGQWSAQGPMAWRGMYYQYEIRVFHPSTNRMETCVATDPYSRGLSANGERSLVVDLSDASLAPPDWSSLHHQKSPLQSFSDVSIYELHIRDFSASDPSVPEPHRGTYLAFTHPHSQGAQHLAQLSASGLSHLHLLPSYDFGSVNEDKSTWQAVDEASLRLAPPDSDRQQAAVAAVKDADAYNWGYDPVHWGVPDGSYATHADGAARTLEFRSMVQAVNALGLRVVVDVVYNHLYASGPHSPFSVLDKVVPGYYVRRDGEGRVESSACCNNTASEHAMVERLIVDDVLMWATQYKVDGFRFDLMGHLMKHTMLRIRTALDSLTIEEHGVDGKSIYLYGEGWDFGEVENNGRGVNAAQQNLHGTGIGSFNDRFRDAVIGGSPFGHPQQQGFATGLMLMPNEYEESERQYRSYIYDSSSGSSSSSGEEGEGGSGGEGEASVVWWRQRLGESVDVIQAGMAGNLRDFAFASHATGNQVTGGQLYTFGGSPVAYAASPHESVTYVSAHDNETLFDIVTIKAAAAVAPQQRVAMNRVAMAVVAWGQGVPFIHAGDDLLRSKSLDRDSYNSGDWFNRLDWSGATSNFGVGLPPHEKNGDKWDMMRPLLANQSLRPTSADITATSHYLRMLLAVRYSSPLFRLPSLELVQERVQFLNAGPAALPGVIVMSVADGDSDSPMAQLDHRYRSLVVVISMHPQPFLLHLPSLVGRTLVPHPLQEEHGMVPSHAHVGPWFQADTAMLTVPPLAALTLVEPRD
;
A
#
# COMPACT_ATOMS: atom_id res chain seq x y z
N MET A 1 -36.70 -10.94 23.71
CA MET A 1 -36.96 -11.53 25.04
C MET A 1 -35.70 -11.31 25.88
N ALA A 2 -35.81 -10.92 27.14
CA ALA A 2 -34.71 -10.25 27.87
C ALA A 2 -33.49 -11.14 28.18
N PHE A 3 -32.29 -10.57 28.03
CA PHE A 3 -31.06 -11.04 28.66
C PHE A 3 -30.49 -9.94 29.56
N ALA A 4 -30.10 -10.31 30.78
CA ALA A 4 -29.50 -9.41 31.73
C ALA A 4 -28.30 -10.09 32.42
N LEU A 5 -27.16 -9.38 32.37
CA LEU A 5 -26.10 -9.33 33.38
C LEU A 5 -25.54 -10.65 33.95
N CYS A 6 -24.26 -10.90 33.66
CA CYS A 6 -23.32 -11.16 34.74
C CYS A 6 -21.90 -10.67 34.40
N SER A 7 -21.51 -9.51 34.93
CA SER A 7 -20.18 -8.93 34.80
C SER A 7 -19.55 -8.79 36.18
N ARG A 8 -18.28 -9.19 36.37
CA ARG A 8 -17.32 -8.54 37.30
C ARG A 8 -15.88 -9.07 37.12
N PRO A 9 -14.86 -8.27 37.47
CA PRO A 9 -13.48 -8.44 36.99
C PRO A 9 -12.58 -9.20 37.98
N LEU A 10 -11.41 -9.61 37.50
CA LEU A 10 -10.33 -10.17 38.32
C LEU A 10 -9.13 -9.22 38.39
N VAL A 11 -8.81 -8.80 39.61
CA VAL A 11 -7.62 -8.00 39.95
C VAL A 11 -6.52 -8.94 40.46
N CYS A 12 -5.27 -8.58 40.17
CA CYS A 12 -4.07 -9.33 40.55
C CYS A 12 -3.96 -9.64 42.06
N LEU A 13 -3.35 -10.78 42.38
CA LEU A 13 -2.77 -11.04 43.70
C LEU A 13 -1.55 -11.95 43.56
N ALA A 14 -0.39 -11.47 44.01
CA ALA A 14 0.83 -12.24 44.14
C ALA A 14 1.12 -12.53 45.63
N ALA A 15 1.51 -13.76 45.97
CA ALA A 15 2.59 -14.05 46.93
C ALA A 15 2.72 -15.55 47.30
N ALA A 16 3.96 -16.04 47.22
CA ALA A 16 4.65 -16.95 48.14
C ALA A 16 4.07 -18.33 48.52
N ALA A 17 4.83 -19.38 48.17
CA ALA A 17 5.08 -20.54 49.03
C ALA A 17 6.55 -21.01 48.89
N THR A 18 7.19 -21.37 49.99
CA THR A 18 8.66 -21.53 50.12
C THR A 18 9.16 -22.98 50.23
N ALA A 19 10.24 -23.27 49.51
CA ALA A 19 11.46 -24.04 49.85
C ALA A 19 11.43 -25.36 50.68
N VAL A 20 12.23 -26.35 50.24
CA VAL A 20 13.23 -27.16 50.99
C VAL A 20 13.89 -28.18 50.00
N SER A 21 15.16 -28.00 49.58
CA SER A 21 16.41 -28.70 50.01
C SER A 21 16.49 -30.21 49.67
N ARG A 22 17.60 -30.83 49.20
CA ARG A 22 19.05 -30.60 49.50
C ARG A 22 20.03 -31.46 48.66
N ARG A 23 21.33 -31.06 48.61
CA ARG A 23 22.59 -31.80 48.21
C ARG A 23 22.77 -32.08 46.70
N GLY A 24 23.94 -31.97 46.05
CA GLY A 24 25.33 -31.56 46.44
C GLY A 24 26.40 -32.48 45.79
N GLY A 25 27.60 -32.08 45.32
CA GLY A 25 28.32 -30.79 45.34
C GLY A 25 29.65 -30.83 44.52
N MET A 26 30.55 -29.82 44.67
CA MET A 26 31.82 -29.63 43.91
C MET A 26 33.06 -30.40 44.49
N PRO A 27 34.16 -30.57 43.70
CA PRO A 27 35.31 -29.62 43.61
C PRO A 27 35.64 -29.22 42.14
N ARG A 28 36.18 -28.03 41.77
CA ARG A 28 37.50 -27.37 42.05
C ARG A 28 38.73 -28.15 41.53
N SER A 29 39.78 -27.54 40.97
CA SER A 29 40.07 -26.15 40.55
C SER A 29 41.13 -26.19 39.39
N ASP A 30 41.87 -25.18 38.90
CA ASP A 30 42.30 -23.85 39.40
C ASP A 30 42.80 -22.91 38.25
N HIS A 31 43.45 -21.79 38.60
CA HIS A 31 44.19 -20.80 37.77
C HIS A 31 43.36 -19.86 36.86
N SER A 32 43.11 -18.57 37.19
CA SER A 32 43.96 -17.44 37.67
C SER A 32 45.00 -17.00 36.63
N GLN A 33 45.17 -15.73 36.22
CA GLN A 33 44.86 -14.38 36.75
C GLN A 33 44.54 -13.44 35.54
N GLY A 34 44.06 -12.19 35.59
CA GLY A 34 43.62 -11.28 36.66
C GLY A 34 43.83 -9.78 36.25
N ALA A 35 42.87 -8.89 36.55
CA ALA A 35 42.97 -7.40 36.51
C ALA A 35 43.19 -6.68 35.13
N MET A 36 42.84 -5.39 34.89
CA MET A 36 41.78 -4.49 35.39
C MET A 36 41.78 -3.18 34.53
N LEU A 37 40.64 -2.47 34.42
CA LEU A 37 40.49 -1.02 34.08
C LEU A 37 40.82 -0.45 32.67
N SER A 38 39.75 -0.04 31.97
CA SER A 38 39.49 1.32 31.41
C SER A 38 40.51 2.04 30.48
N ALA A 39 40.12 2.23 29.21
CA ALA A 39 40.32 3.50 28.47
C ALA A 39 39.55 3.56 27.12
N LEU A 40 38.90 4.70 26.86
CA LEU A 40 38.65 5.34 25.54
C LEU A 40 38.17 4.48 24.34
N VAL A 41 36.88 4.58 24.02
CA VAL A 41 36.37 4.43 22.65
C VAL A 41 35.95 5.82 22.13
N THR A 42 36.69 6.35 21.17
CA THR A 42 36.35 7.59 20.47
C THR A 42 35.40 7.31 19.30
N ALA A 43 34.35 8.11 19.19
CA ALA A 43 33.44 8.07 18.04
C ALA A 43 34.18 8.37 16.73
N ARG A 44 33.83 7.64 15.66
CA ARG A 44 34.18 7.98 14.27
C ARG A 44 32.90 8.20 13.47
N SER A 45 32.84 9.35 12.81
CA SER A 45 31.74 9.76 11.96
C SER A 45 31.64 8.93 10.66
N PRO A 46 30.42 8.74 10.11
CA PRO A 46 30.26 8.39 8.71
C PRO A 46 30.71 9.56 7.83
N ARG A 47 31.50 9.29 6.79
CA ARG A 47 31.86 10.29 5.77
C ARG A 47 30.81 10.33 4.67
N ALA A 48 30.54 11.53 4.16
CA ALA A 48 29.61 11.79 3.08
C ALA A 48 29.92 10.99 1.80
N ARG A 49 28.87 10.61 1.07
CA ARG A 49 28.94 10.11 -0.30
C ARG A 49 28.31 11.16 -1.22
N ALA A 50 29.04 11.55 -2.27
CA ALA A 50 28.67 12.66 -3.13
C ALA A 50 27.47 12.33 -4.03
N LEU A 51 26.54 13.27 -4.16
CA LEU A 51 25.49 13.25 -5.17
C LEU A 51 26.07 13.69 -6.52
N LEU A 52 25.89 12.84 -7.55
CA LEU A 52 26.12 13.20 -8.95
C LEU A 52 24.80 13.68 -9.55
N SER A 53 24.79 14.88 -10.11
CA SER A 53 23.60 15.51 -10.68
C SER A 53 23.10 14.79 -11.94
N PRO A 54 21.79 14.53 -12.08
CA PRO A 54 21.18 14.24 -13.38
C PRO A 54 21.29 15.46 -14.30
N ARG A 55 21.63 15.23 -15.57
CA ARG A 55 21.55 16.26 -16.62
C ARG A 55 20.11 16.42 -17.11
N THR A 56 19.82 17.62 -17.56
CA THR A 56 18.52 18.07 -18.10
C THR A 56 17.98 17.24 -19.25
N ALA A 57 16.67 16.94 -19.21
CA ALA A 57 15.90 16.46 -20.37
C ALA A 57 14.52 17.15 -20.45
N SER A 58 14.46 18.14 -21.34
CA SER A 58 13.33 18.56 -22.19
C SER A 58 11.92 17.96 -21.93
N ALA A 59 10.93 18.85 -21.78
CA ALA A 59 9.52 18.57 -22.01
C ALA A 59 8.97 19.39 -23.20
N ASN A 60 8.07 18.77 -23.99
CA ASN A 60 7.22 19.34 -25.05
C ASN A 60 5.81 19.65 -24.47
N PRO A 61 4.79 20.09 -25.25
CA PRO A 61 4.75 21.11 -26.31
C PRO A 61 3.72 22.23 -25.94
N ALA A 62 3.31 23.05 -26.90
CA ALA A 62 2.65 24.35 -26.64
C ALA A 62 1.17 24.31 -26.17
N SER A 63 0.88 25.18 -25.21
CA SER A 63 -0.39 25.90 -25.01
C SER A 63 -0.05 27.39 -24.75
N PRO A 64 -0.97 28.37 -24.95
CA PRO A 64 -0.57 29.74 -25.24
C PRO A 64 0.15 30.41 -24.07
N LEU A 65 1.41 30.79 -24.32
CA LEU A 65 2.28 31.43 -23.35
C LEU A 65 1.71 32.78 -22.89
N LEU A 66 1.39 32.86 -21.59
CA LEU A 66 1.34 34.14 -20.87
C LEU A 66 2.77 34.70 -20.79
N PRO A 67 2.95 36.03 -20.77
CA PRO A 67 4.29 36.62 -20.73
C PRO A 67 4.96 36.37 -19.38
N HIS A 68 6.14 35.76 -19.40
CA HIS A 68 7.02 35.64 -18.24
C HIS A 68 8.12 36.72 -18.31
N CYS A 69 8.35 37.45 -17.21
CA CYS A 69 9.51 38.31 -17.04
C CYS A 69 10.72 37.48 -16.62
N SER A 70 11.90 37.82 -17.16
CA SER A 70 13.18 37.38 -16.60
C SER A 70 13.74 38.41 -15.62
N ALA A 71 14.55 37.95 -14.66
CA ALA A 71 15.13 38.78 -13.58
C ALA A 71 15.90 40.06 -13.99
N ALA A 72 16.20 40.26 -15.29
CA ALA A 72 16.97 41.41 -15.77
C ALA A 72 16.16 42.71 -15.95
N ALA A 73 14.82 42.65 -16.01
CA ALA A 73 13.99 43.80 -16.43
C ALA A 73 13.58 44.78 -15.30
N ALA A 74 13.97 44.53 -14.05
CA ALA A 74 13.41 45.23 -12.88
C ALA A 74 14.30 46.33 -12.25
N ASN A 75 15.52 46.56 -12.77
CA ASN A 75 16.56 47.32 -12.05
C ASN A 75 17.21 48.50 -12.80
N GLU A 76 16.70 48.91 -13.98
CA GLU A 76 17.21 50.08 -14.70
C GLU A 76 16.07 50.99 -15.20
N ALA A 77 15.96 52.21 -14.63
CA ALA A 77 15.62 53.47 -15.30
C ALA A 77 15.22 54.58 -14.30
N GLU A 78 16.20 55.26 -13.68
CA GLU A 78 16.05 56.65 -13.24
C GLU A 78 16.91 57.57 -14.12
N THR A 79 16.31 58.11 -15.19
CA THR A 79 16.80 59.31 -15.88
C THR A 79 15.60 60.08 -16.41
N GLU A 80 15.47 61.34 -16.00
CA GLU A 80 14.42 62.25 -16.46
C GLU A 80 14.60 62.61 -17.95
N GLU A 81 13.51 62.64 -18.72
CA GLU A 81 13.30 63.70 -19.72
C GLU A 81 11.80 63.98 -19.92
N ASP A 82 11.49 65.23 -20.29
CA ASP A 82 10.18 65.87 -20.15
C ASP A 82 9.31 65.74 -21.43
N GLY A 83 7.99 65.68 -21.29
CA GLY A 83 7.04 65.57 -22.42
C GLY A 83 5.73 64.85 -22.10
N GLY A 84 4.75 65.59 -21.57
CA GLY A 84 3.55 65.00 -20.97
C GLY A 84 2.35 64.72 -21.89
N ALA A 85 1.44 63.87 -21.40
CA ALA A 85 0.00 63.89 -21.72
C ALA A 85 -0.81 63.18 -20.61
N GLU A 86 -1.79 63.91 -20.07
CA GLU A 86 -2.99 63.49 -19.30
C GLU A 86 -2.87 62.55 -18.08
N ALA A 87 -3.77 62.78 -17.10
CA ALA A 87 -3.71 62.19 -15.77
C ALA A 87 -4.86 61.20 -15.51
N GLY A 88 -4.59 60.11 -14.78
CA GLY A 88 -5.66 59.33 -14.15
C GLY A 88 -5.29 57.92 -13.65
N ALA A 89 -4.79 57.80 -12.42
CA ALA A 89 -5.04 56.68 -11.49
C ALA A 89 -4.34 56.93 -10.14
N ALA A 90 -4.86 56.35 -9.05
CA ALA A 90 -4.27 56.42 -7.71
C ALA A 90 -3.40 55.20 -7.41
N GLY A 91 -2.30 55.37 -6.64
CA GLY A 91 -1.29 54.32 -6.44
C GLY A 91 -1.76 53.11 -5.63
N GLY A 92 -2.36 52.13 -6.31
CA GLY A 92 -2.80 50.84 -5.75
C GLY A 92 -2.16 49.61 -6.41
N ASP A 93 -1.24 49.80 -7.36
CA ASP A 93 -0.83 48.74 -8.31
C ASP A 93 0.31 47.82 -7.83
N VAL A 94 0.70 47.93 -6.55
CA VAL A 94 1.81 47.17 -5.96
C VAL A 94 1.42 46.67 -4.57
N LEU A 95 1.69 45.39 -4.30
CA LEU A 95 1.67 44.76 -2.99
C LEU A 95 3.10 44.64 -2.45
N ARG A 96 3.33 45.10 -1.22
CA ARG A 96 4.62 44.95 -0.52
C ARG A 96 4.59 43.73 0.38
N VAL A 97 5.44 42.74 0.06
CA VAL A 97 5.57 41.50 0.83
C VAL A 97 6.86 41.59 1.64
N VAL A 98 6.74 41.68 2.96
CA VAL A 98 7.89 41.63 3.87
C VAL A 98 7.93 40.26 4.52
N TYR A 99 9.05 39.55 4.45
CA TYR A 99 9.17 38.18 4.96
C TYR A 99 10.29 38.07 5.98
N HIS A 100 9.99 37.41 7.10
CA HIS A 100 10.91 37.14 8.19
C HIS A 100 11.11 35.64 8.39
N ARG A 101 12.34 35.17 8.23
CA ARG A 101 12.80 33.84 8.62
C ARG A 101 13.30 33.84 10.05
N VAL A 102 12.86 32.85 10.82
CA VAL A 102 13.23 32.65 12.23
C VAL A 102 14.73 32.31 12.37
N ASP A 103 15.32 31.63 11.37
CA ASP A 103 16.76 31.33 11.30
C ASP A 103 17.63 32.49 10.79
N GLY A 104 17.03 33.51 10.18
CA GLY A 104 17.72 34.64 9.54
C GLY A 104 18.50 34.31 8.26
N ASP A 105 18.44 33.08 7.73
CA ASP A 105 19.14 32.67 6.50
C ASP A 105 18.27 32.84 5.25
N TYR A 106 18.53 33.91 4.49
CA TYR A 106 17.86 34.18 3.22
C TYR A 106 18.65 33.70 1.99
N ALA A 107 19.81 33.05 2.17
CA ALA A 107 20.66 32.70 1.04
C ALA A 107 19.97 31.70 0.10
N GLY A 108 19.74 32.13 -1.16
CA GLY A 108 19.08 31.35 -2.20
C GLY A 108 17.55 31.35 -2.18
N TRP A 109 16.91 32.12 -1.28
CA TRP A 109 15.45 32.24 -1.23
C TRP A 109 14.92 33.30 -2.22
N GLY A 110 13.85 32.97 -2.93
CA GLY A 110 13.09 33.88 -3.78
C GLY A 110 11.59 33.74 -3.55
N LEU A 111 10.77 34.65 -4.12
CA LEU A 111 9.31 34.61 -4.02
C LEU A 111 8.67 34.20 -5.34
N HIS A 112 7.99 33.07 -5.34
CA HIS A 112 7.10 32.64 -6.43
C HIS A 112 5.72 33.27 -6.24
N VAL A 113 5.14 33.85 -7.30
CA VAL A 113 3.86 34.59 -7.26
C VAL A 113 2.98 34.27 -8.48
N TRP A 114 1.67 34.11 -8.25
CA TRP A 114 0.66 33.82 -9.28
C TRP A 114 -0.74 34.35 -8.91
N GLY A 115 -1.66 34.39 -9.86
CA GLY A 115 -3.02 34.93 -9.71
C GLY A 115 -3.18 36.33 -10.32
N ASP A 116 -3.73 37.27 -9.56
CA ASP A 116 -4.02 38.63 -10.07
C ASP A 116 -2.78 39.56 -10.13
N VAL A 117 -1.63 39.01 -10.50
CA VAL A 117 -0.34 39.73 -10.67
C VAL A 117 -0.08 40.09 -12.13
N GLU A 118 0.62 41.19 -12.40
CA GLU A 118 0.94 41.62 -13.78
C GLU A 118 1.75 40.57 -14.55
N CYS A 119 2.67 39.89 -13.84
CA CYS A 119 3.48 38.80 -14.35
C CYS A 119 3.61 37.72 -13.28
N GLU A 120 3.37 36.47 -13.65
CA GLU A 120 3.63 35.30 -12.81
C GLU A 120 5.08 34.84 -12.98
N THR A 121 5.70 34.40 -11.89
CA THR A 121 7.07 33.85 -11.91
C THR A 121 7.08 32.40 -12.41
N SER A 122 8.17 31.97 -13.04
CA SER A 122 8.42 30.53 -13.21
C SER A 122 8.95 29.91 -11.91
N TRP A 123 8.97 28.58 -11.80
CA TRP A 123 9.57 27.90 -10.64
C TRP A 123 11.10 28.09 -10.59
N GLN A 124 11.77 28.17 -11.74
CA GLN A 124 13.23 28.33 -11.80
C GLN A 124 13.71 29.80 -11.73
N ASP A 125 12.82 30.78 -11.91
CA ASP A 125 13.14 32.22 -11.84
C ASP A 125 12.13 32.97 -10.93
N PRO A 126 12.25 32.85 -9.59
CA PRO A 126 11.42 33.57 -8.64
C PRO A 126 11.90 35.02 -8.43
N LEU A 127 11.00 35.88 -7.92
CA LEU A 127 11.34 37.26 -7.59
C LEU A 127 12.48 37.29 -6.56
N GLN A 128 13.54 38.03 -6.87
CA GLN A 128 14.67 38.24 -5.96
C GLN A 128 14.35 39.37 -4.97
N TYR A 129 14.84 39.23 -3.73
CA TYR A 129 14.57 40.20 -2.67
C TYR A 129 15.54 41.37 -2.66
N SER A 130 15.10 42.51 -2.12
CA SER A 130 16.03 43.58 -1.73
C SER A 130 16.71 43.22 -0.39
N PRO A 131 18.06 43.17 -0.32
CA PRO A 131 18.75 42.84 0.92
C PRO A 131 18.56 43.93 1.98
N PRO A 132 18.52 43.59 3.28
CA PRO A 132 18.37 44.57 4.35
C PRO A 132 19.58 45.53 4.39
N PRO A 133 19.39 46.81 4.76
CA PRO A 133 20.48 47.77 4.86
C PRO A 133 21.51 47.31 5.91
N ALA A 134 22.79 47.38 5.54
CA ALA A 134 23.89 46.89 6.37
C ALA A 134 23.95 47.62 7.73
N ALA A 135 24.23 46.86 8.79
CA ALA A 135 24.25 47.34 10.17
C ALA A 135 25.42 48.31 10.45
N GLY A 136 25.25 49.57 10.09
CA GLY A 136 26.20 50.66 10.35
C GLY A 136 25.65 51.71 11.32
N GLY A 137 25.92 51.56 12.61
CA GLY A 137 25.79 52.64 13.60
C GLY A 137 24.69 52.48 14.67
N GLY A 138 25.08 51.97 15.84
CA GLY A 138 24.60 52.49 17.14
C GLY A 138 23.08 52.48 17.43
N GLY A 139 22.41 51.33 17.30
CA GLY A 139 21.04 51.16 17.77
C GLY A 139 20.49 49.78 17.39
N GLY A 140 20.36 48.88 18.36
CA GLY A 140 19.90 47.52 18.08
C GLY A 140 18.45 47.50 17.61
N ASN A 141 18.24 47.16 16.32
CA ASN A 141 17.04 46.59 15.71
C ASN A 141 17.25 46.40 14.20
N GLY A 142 18.34 45.72 13.81
CA GLY A 142 18.56 45.32 12.42
C GLY A 142 17.53 44.27 12.03
N MET A 143 16.61 44.60 11.11
CA MET A 143 15.32 43.90 11.01
C MET A 143 15.41 42.41 10.66
N GLY A 144 16.50 41.95 10.02
CA GLY A 144 16.66 40.56 9.59
C GLY A 144 15.44 40.05 8.80
N CYS A 145 14.89 40.88 7.91
CA CYS A 145 13.73 40.61 7.05
C CYS A 145 14.10 40.96 5.61
N VAL A 146 13.44 40.34 4.65
CA VAL A 146 13.56 40.65 3.22
C VAL A 146 12.27 41.24 2.66
N GLU A 147 12.36 42.02 1.57
CA GLU A 147 11.22 42.69 0.93
C GLU A 147 11.13 42.33 -0.56
N TRP A 148 9.91 42.04 -1.00
CA TRP A 148 9.50 41.97 -2.40
C TRP A 148 8.38 42.96 -2.70
N ARG A 149 8.28 43.36 -3.96
CA ARG A 149 7.21 44.22 -4.49
C ARG A 149 6.55 43.49 -5.66
N VAL A 150 5.30 43.08 -5.46
CA VAL A 150 4.52 42.31 -6.42
C VAL A 150 3.57 43.28 -7.13
N ARG A 151 3.68 43.39 -8.46
CA ARG A 151 2.79 44.26 -9.24
C ARG A 151 1.46 43.57 -9.54
N LEU A 152 0.37 44.31 -9.42
CA LEU A 152 -0.99 43.79 -9.45
C LEU A 152 -1.71 44.14 -10.76
N LYS A 153 -2.54 43.22 -11.27
CA LYS A 153 -3.47 43.53 -12.37
C LYS A 153 -4.49 44.58 -11.90
N ALA A 154 -4.94 45.45 -12.80
CA ALA A 154 -5.99 46.41 -12.49
C ALA A 154 -7.28 45.68 -12.04
N GLY A 155 -7.76 45.98 -10.82
CA GLY A 155 -8.92 45.32 -10.23
C GLY A 155 -8.64 43.95 -9.57
N ALA A 156 -7.37 43.62 -9.31
CA ALA A 156 -6.94 42.42 -8.61
C ALA A 156 -7.74 42.17 -7.30
N ARG A 157 -8.09 40.91 -7.06
CA ARG A 157 -8.77 40.44 -5.84
C ARG A 157 -7.89 39.54 -5.01
N THR A 158 -7.18 38.61 -5.64
CA THR A 158 -6.39 37.58 -4.93
C THR A 158 -5.01 37.39 -5.54
N VAL A 159 -4.00 37.39 -4.67
CA VAL A 159 -2.60 37.14 -5.03
C VAL A 159 -2.08 35.98 -4.21
N ASN A 160 -1.44 35.02 -4.87
CA ASN A 160 -0.76 33.92 -4.18
C ASN A 160 0.74 34.20 -4.13
N VAL A 161 1.36 33.95 -2.98
CA VAL A 161 2.81 34.14 -2.77
C VAL A 161 3.41 32.95 -2.01
N LEU A 162 4.59 32.51 -2.45
CA LEU A 162 5.33 31.37 -1.89
C LEU A 162 6.84 31.64 -1.91
N PRO A 163 7.48 31.89 -0.75
CA PRO A 163 8.93 31.88 -0.60
C PRO A 163 9.46 30.45 -0.77
N HIS A 164 10.53 30.28 -1.54
CA HIS A 164 11.19 28.99 -1.72
C HIS A 164 12.69 29.13 -2.05
N ARG A 165 13.46 28.07 -1.84
CA ARG A 165 14.88 27.93 -2.17
C ARG A 165 15.09 26.64 -2.96
N GLY A 166 15.13 26.75 -4.29
CA GLY A 166 15.00 25.57 -5.15
C GLY A 166 13.67 24.88 -4.86
N ASP A 167 13.69 23.59 -4.57
CA ASP A 167 12.48 22.82 -4.23
C ASP A 167 12.08 22.88 -2.76
N TRP A 168 12.87 23.53 -1.89
CA TRP A 168 12.51 23.76 -0.48
C TRP A 168 11.52 24.92 -0.37
N LYS A 169 10.33 24.65 0.16
CA LYS A 169 9.20 25.59 0.21
C LYS A 169 8.95 26.07 1.64
N ASP A 170 8.58 27.33 1.82
CA ASP A 170 7.90 27.78 3.04
C ASP A 170 6.38 27.62 2.86
N CYS A 171 5.58 28.26 3.72
CA CYS A 171 4.13 28.36 3.57
C CYS A 171 3.75 29.03 2.23
N THR A 172 2.59 28.64 1.71
CA THR A 172 1.90 29.39 0.64
C THR A 172 0.87 30.30 1.29
N TRP A 173 0.80 31.56 0.85
CA TRP A 173 -0.21 32.52 1.30
C TRP A 173 -1.09 32.97 0.12
N THR A 174 -2.40 32.77 0.23
CA THR A 174 -3.39 33.43 -0.63
C THR A 174 -3.85 34.71 0.07
N ILE A 175 -3.56 35.86 -0.53
CA ILE A 175 -3.85 37.19 0.00
C ILE A 175 -5.09 37.73 -0.72
N ASP A 176 -6.21 37.79 -0.02
CA ASP A 176 -7.38 38.56 -0.45
C ASP A 176 -7.10 40.05 -0.24
N LEU A 177 -6.93 40.77 -1.34
CA LEU A 177 -6.60 42.20 -1.36
C LEU A 177 -7.72 43.07 -0.77
N ALA A 178 -8.98 42.58 -0.74
CA ALA A 178 -10.09 43.28 -0.10
C ALA A 178 -9.99 43.29 1.45
N THR A 179 -9.18 42.40 2.04
CA THR A 179 -8.91 42.37 3.50
C THR A 179 -7.82 43.35 3.93
N LEU A 180 -7.07 43.93 2.98
CA LEU A 180 -5.96 44.83 3.28
C LEU A 180 -6.46 46.25 3.60
N PRO A 181 -5.81 46.98 4.54
CA PRO A 181 -6.24 48.35 4.88
C PRO A 181 -6.18 49.28 3.66
N SER A 182 -7.32 49.85 3.27
CA SER A 182 -7.38 50.83 2.17
C SER A 182 -6.49 52.06 2.48
N PRO A 183 -5.77 52.63 1.49
CA PRO A 183 -4.79 53.72 1.73
C PRO A 183 -5.33 55.04 2.31
N LEU A 184 -6.64 55.19 2.56
CA LEU A 184 -7.28 56.42 3.01
C LEU A 184 -8.38 56.17 4.07
N SER A 185 -8.00 56.04 5.35
CA SER A 185 -8.93 56.23 6.49
C SER A 185 -8.26 56.83 7.74
N SER A 186 -7.51 57.93 7.58
CA SER A 186 -6.99 58.71 8.71
C SER A 186 -7.20 60.22 8.53
N THR A 187 -8.37 60.70 8.92
CA THR A 187 -8.65 62.14 9.04
C THR A 187 -8.04 62.71 10.33
N SER A 188 -6.76 63.09 10.30
CA SER A 188 -6.18 63.98 11.32
C SER A 188 -5.06 64.88 10.76
N SER A 189 -5.34 66.18 10.80
CA SER A 189 -4.50 67.37 10.56
C SER A 189 -2.96 67.25 10.46
N SER A 190 -2.45 67.86 9.39
CA SER A 190 -1.25 68.72 9.31
C SER A 190 0.13 68.15 9.69
N SER A 191 0.88 67.71 8.68
CA SER A 191 2.31 68.05 8.54
C SER A 191 2.74 68.02 7.06
N SER A 192 3.60 68.94 6.65
CA SER A 192 3.99 69.12 5.24
C SER A 192 5.19 68.25 4.84
N SER A 193 4.93 67.13 4.17
CA SER A 193 5.88 66.42 3.30
C SER A 193 5.10 65.50 2.36
N PRO A 194 5.47 65.38 1.07
CA PRO A 194 4.81 64.46 0.16
C PRO A 194 5.23 63.03 0.50
N ARG A 195 4.45 62.34 1.35
CA ARG A 195 4.55 60.89 1.49
C ARG A 195 3.75 60.26 0.35
N THR A 196 4.44 59.43 -0.42
CA THR A 196 3.84 58.42 -1.31
C THR A 196 2.70 57.68 -0.57
N PRO A 197 1.56 57.40 -1.20
CA PRO A 197 0.49 56.63 -0.55
C PRO A 197 1.04 55.31 -0.01
N PRO A 198 0.57 54.83 1.15
CA PRO A 198 1.06 53.59 1.74
C PRO A 198 0.66 52.41 0.85
N CYS A 199 1.64 51.85 0.16
CA CYS A 199 1.53 50.58 -0.54
C CYS A 199 1.04 49.49 0.44
N PRO A 200 -0.04 48.75 0.12
CA PRO A 200 -0.56 47.69 1.00
C PRO A 200 0.57 46.70 1.33
N THR A 201 0.79 46.49 2.63
CA THR A 201 1.92 45.70 3.13
C THR A 201 1.41 44.50 3.90
N VAL A 202 1.91 43.31 3.55
CA VAL A 202 1.77 42.10 4.36
C VAL A 202 3.13 41.73 4.98
N TRP A 203 3.09 41.23 6.21
CA TRP A 203 4.25 40.69 6.91
C TRP A 203 4.07 39.18 7.04
N LEU A 204 4.89 38.44 6.30
CA LEU A 204 4.99 36.99 6.35
C LEU A 204 6.05 36.61 7.40
N VAL A 205 5.79 35.55 8.16
CA VAL A 205 6.77 34.94 9.05
C VAL A 205 6.88 33.48 8.65
N SER A 206 8.11 33.01 8.48
CA SER A 206 8.44 31.62 8.12
C SER A 206 7.75 30.64 9.07
N ASP A 207 7.26 29.54 8.50
CA ASP A 207 6.51 28.47 9.20
C ASP A 207 5.14 28.91 9.79
N ARG A 208 4.51 29.97 9.29
CA ARG A 208 3.15 30.42 9.70
C ARG A 208 2.23 30.75 8.52
N GLN A 209 1.07 30.11 8.41
CA GLN A 209 0.13 30.43 7.31
C GLN A 209 -0.62 31.76 7.51
N HIS A 210 -0.62 32.32 8.72
CA HIS A 210 -1.17 33.66 8.96
C HIS A 210 -0.15 34.76 8.68
N PHE A 211 -0.52 35.71 7.79
CA PHE A 211 0.23 36.95 7.56
C PHE A 211 -0.31 38.09 8.44
N PHE A 212 0.57 39.03 8.81
CA PHE A 212 0.20 40.19 9.62
C PHE A 212 0.03 41.44 8.75
N LEU A 213 -1.04 42.21 8.98
CA LEU A 213 -1.31 43.50 8.31
C LEU A 213 -0.45 44.65 8.87
N HIS A 214 0.16 44.44 10.03
CA HIS A 214 1.06 45.37 10.72
C HIS A 214 2.32 44.62 11.12
N ARG A 215 3.42 45.34 11.35
CA ARG A 215 4.69 44.73 11.75
C ARG A 215 4.51 43.94 13.06
N PRO A 216 4.69 42.61 13.09
CA PRO A 216 4.61 41.85 14.32
C PRO A 216 5.82 42.14 15.22
N ASN A 217 5.64 42.02 16.54
CA ASN A 217 6.75 42.05 17.47
C ASN A 217 7.43 40.68 17.51
N LEU A 218 8.42 40.49 16.64
CA LEU A 218 9.15 39.24 16.44
C LEU A 218 9.77 38.66 17.73
N SER A 219 10.08 39.49 18.73
CA SER A 219 10.62 39.02 20.03
C SER A 219 9.55 38.54 21.03
N ARG A 220 8.26 38.64 20.67
CA ARG A 220 7.12 38.18 21.49
C ARG A 220 6.19 37.20 20.76
N LEU A 221 6.48 36.85 19.50
CA LEU A 221 5.72 35.81 18.82
C LEU A 221 6.07 34.43 19.42
N PRO A 222 5.12 33.69 20.01
CA PRO A 222 5.35 32.31 20.44
C PRO A 222 5.74 31.46 19.22
N LYS A 223 6.74 30.58 19.37
CA LYS A 223 7.48 29.93 18.28
C LYS A 223 6.58 29.21 17.26
N GLY A 224 5.67 28.35 17.70
CA GLY A 224 4.83 27.51 16.85
C GLY A 224 3.63 28.20 16.18
N SER A 225 2.72 27.35 15.69
CA SER A 225 1.49 27.73 14.97
C SER A 225 0.33 26.79 15.33
N LEU A 226 -0.88 27.31 15.29
CA LEU A 226 -2.13 26.54 15.43
C LEU A 226 -2.52 25.80 14.13
N ASP A 227 -1.85 26.08 13.02
CA ASP A 227 -2.00 25.34 11.76
C ASP A 227 -1.26 23.98 11.80
N LEU A 228 -0.40 23.78 12.82
CA LEU A 228 0.36 22.57 13.07
C LEU A 228 -0.22 21.87 14.31
N PHE A 229 -0.34 20.55 14.26
CA PHE A 229 -0.92 19.72 15.33
C PHE A 229 0.18 18.82 15.94
N LYS A 230 1.14 19.44 16.65
CA LYS A 230 2.34 18.79 17.21
C LYS A 230 2.14 18.23 18.62
N ALA A 231 0.98 18.50 19.24
CA ALA A 231 0.58 17.89 20.49
C ALA A 231 -0.43 16.75 20.23
N HIS A 232 -0.38 15.70 21.05
CA HIS A 232 -1.24 14.53 20.93
C HIS A 232 -1.96 14.29 22.25
N TRP A 233 -3.29 14.30 22.27
CA TRP A 233 -4.07 13.88 23.42
C TRP A 233 -4.21 12.35 23.36
N VAL A 234 -3.43 11.66 24.20
CA VAL A 234 -3.10 10.22 24.03
C VAL A 234 -3.85 9.29 24.99
N SER A 235 -4.43 9.82 26.06
CA SER A 235 -5.36 9.11 26.95
C SER A 235 -6.48 10.04 27.44
N ALA A 236 -7.30 9.61 28.40
CA ALA A 236 -8.26 10.47 29.09
C ALA A 236 -7.60 11.65 29.84
N ASP A 237 -6.33 11.50 30.27
CA ASP A 237 -5.63 12.46 31.14
C ASP A 237 -4.18 12.79 30.71
N GLU A 238 -3.60 12.11 29.72
CA GLU A 238 -2.23 12.33 29.22
C GLU A 238 -2.25 13.05 27.86
N ILE A 239 -1.51 14.16 27.77
CA ILE A 239 -1.18 14.86 26.53
C ILE A 239 0.34 14.76 26.31
N ALA A 240 0.75 14.25 25.16
CA ALA A 240 2.13 14.18 24.72
C ALA A 240 2.48 15.40 23.85
N VAL A 241 3.60 16.07 24.10
CA VAL A 241 4.12 17.14 23.24
C VAL A 241 5.65 17.07 23.14
N ASN A 242 6.19 17.36 21.97
CA ASN A 242 7.63 17.51 21.77
C ASN A 242 7.95 18.98 21.49
N TRP A 243 8.43 19.69 22.51
CA TRP A 243 8.89 21.07 22.42
C TRP A 243 10.35 21.18 22.88
N ASP A 244 11.16 21.87 22.09
CA ASP A 244 12.54 22.19 22.44
C ASP A 244 12.56 23.44 23.35
N TYR A 245 12.49 23.18 24.66
CA TYR A 245 12.67 24.18 25.72
C TYR A 245 13.51 23.59 26.85
N SER A 246 14.44 24.40 27.39
CA SER A 246 15.01 24.18 28.71
C SER A 246 14.50 25.25 29.67
N GLU A 247 14.20 24.89 30.91
CA GLU A 247 13.91 25.85 31.99
C GLU A 247 15.09 26.83 32.21
N SER A 248 16.33 26.42 31.87
CA SER A 248 17.51 27.28 31.89
C SER A 248 17.45 28.47 30.92
N ASP A 249 16.68 28.35 29.84
CA ASP A 249 16.65 29.34 28.76
C ASP A 249 15.74 30.52 29.11
N TYR A 250 14.81 30.31 30.04
CA TYR A 250 13.80 31.28 30.47
C TYR A 250 13.96 31.72 31.93
N GLY A 251 14.57 30.89 32.79
CA GLY A 251 14.87 31.24 34.18
C GLY A 251 13.66 31.37 35.11
N GLU A 252 12.49 30.94 34.64
CA GLU A 252 11.19 30.96 35.33
C GLU A 252 10.46 29.62 35.12
N GLU A 253 9.49 29.30 35.98
CA GLU A 253 8.59 28.17 35.80
C GLU A 253 7.74 28.33 34.53
N ILE A 254 7.45 27.22 33.84
CA ILE A 254 6.67 27.19 32.60
C ILE A 254 5.22 26.77 32.90
N LEU A 255 4.26 27.60 32.49
CA LEU A 255 2.83 27.34 32.59
C LEU A 255 2.32 26.68 31.31
N PHE A 256 1.62 25.55 31.45
CA PHE A 256 1.00 24.81 30.36
C PHE A 256 -0.51 24.97 30.39
N LEU A 257 -1.10 25.40 29.27
CA LEU A 257 -2.53 25.67 29.15
C LEU A 257 -3.13 24.95 27.94
N LEU A 258 -4.25 24.27 28.15
CA LEU A 258 -5.14 23.77 27.10
C LEU A 258 -6.26 24.79 26.88
N HIS A 259 -6.35 25.32 25.67
CA HIS A 259 -7.38 26.26 25.22
C HIS A 259 -8.39 25.53 24.34
N ALA A 260 -9.66 25.91 24.42
CA ALA A 260 -10.70 25.42 23.52
C ALA A 260 -11.63 26.55 23.07
N SER A 261 -12.10 26.49 21.82
CA SER A 261 -13.19 27.32 21.31
C SER A 261 -14.23 26.51 20.56
N ASP A 262 -15.49 26.68 20.92
CA ASP A 262 -16.63 25.99 20.29
C ASP A 262 -16.96 26.59 18.92
N SER A 263 -16.65 27.87 18.70
CA SER A 263 -16.81 28.57 17.43
C SER A 263 -15.59 28.50 16.50
N ALA A 264 -14.54 27.78 16.89
CA ALA A 264 -13.25 27.76 16.21
C ALA A 264 -12.62 29.16 16.03
N SER A 265 -12.62 29.96 17.11
CA SER A 265 -12.07 31.33 17.13
C SER A 265 -10.70 31.47 17.79
N LEU A 266 -9.97 30.37 18.03
CA LEU A 266 -8.60 30.44 18.55
C LEU A 266 -7.67 31.10 17.53
N SER A 267 -6.85 32.03 18.01
CA SER A 267 -5.81 32.69 17.22
C SER A 267 -4.53 32.87 18.03
N LEU A 268 -3.39 32.85 17.35
CA LEU A 268 -2.08 33.00 17.98
C LEU A 268 -1.53 34.42 17.76
N THR A 269 -1.23 35.11 18.86
CA THR A 269 -0.81 36.51 18.86
C THR A 269 0.47 36.72 19.67
N GLU A 270 1.01 37.95 19.70
CA GLU A 270 2.10 38.33 20.63
C GLU A 270 1.71 38.26 22.12
N ASN A 271 0.42 38.06 22.43
CA ASN A 271 -0.12 37.82 23.77
C ASN A 271 -0.52 36.34 23.96
N GLY A 272 -0.02 35.44 23.12
CA GLY A 272 -0.32 34.00 23.17
C GLY A 272 -1.61 33.64 22.45
N VAL A 273 -2.19 32.50 22.84
CA VAL A 273 -3.48 32.03 22.31
C VAL A 273 -4.60 32.92 22.86
N GLN A 274 -5.48 33.37 21.96
CA GLN A 274 -6.61 34.25 22.24
C GLN A 274 -7.89 33.69 21.61
N GLY A 275 -9.06 34.11 22.09
CA GLY A 275 -10.36 33.69 21.54
C GLY A 275 -10.90 32.35 22.07
N ALA A 276 -10.42 31.90 23.23
CA ALA A 276 -10.85 30.67 23.90
C ALA A 276 -12.11 30.85 24.76
N ASP A 277 -13.03 29.90 24.67
CA ASP A 277 -14.23 29.76 25.51
C ASP A 277 -13.94 29.00 26.81
N SER A 278 -12.90 28.16 26.82
CA SER A 278 -12.40 27.43 27.99
C SER A 278 -10.88 27.40 27.99
N VAL A 279 -10.27 27.53 29.17
CA VAL A 279 -8.82 27.42 29.38
C VAL A 279 -8.58 26.57 30.63
N ILE A 280 -7.80 25.50 30.49
CA ILE A 280 -7.51 24.52 31.54
C ILE A 280 -5.99 24.49 31.79
N PRO A 281 -5.53 24.66 33.04
CA PRO A 281 -4.13 24.45 33.38
C PRO A 281 -3.77 22.96 33.36
N LEU A 282 -2.62 22.64 32.80
CA LEU A 282 -2.04 21.30 32.77
C LEU A 282 -0.83 21.23 33.69
N THR A 283 -0.55 20.05 34.25
CA THR A 283 0.65 19.84 35.08
C THR A 283 1.65 18.93 34.37
N LEU A 284 2.92 19.34 34.34
CA LEU A 284 4.02 18.51 33.85
C LEU A 284 4.17 17.23 34.68
N ASP A 285 4.26 16.08 34.02
CA ASP A 285 4.57 14.80 34.66
C ASP A 285 6.04 14.41 34.38
N PRO A 286 6.94 14.54 35.38
CA PRO A 286 8.36 14.23 35.20
C PRO A 286 8.65 12.73 35.05
N ALA A 287 7.66 11.84 35.24
CA ALA A 287 7.80 10.41 34.94
C ALA A 287 7.62 10.09 33.44
N GLY A 288 7.15 11.06 32.64
CA GLY A 288 6.82 10.87 31.23
C GLY A 288 5.53 10.07 31.01
N LEU A 289 5.32 9.62 29.77
CA LEU A 289 4.09 8.92 29.37
C LEU A 289 3.95 7.55 30.03
N SER A 290 2.70 7.13 30.29
CA SER A 290 2.40 5.80 30.83
C SER A 290 2.95 4.66 29.95
N SER A 291 3.11 3.48 30.54
CA SER A 291 3.51 2.28 29.79
C SER A 291 2.48 1.87 28.74
N ALA A 292 1.19 2.10 29.00
CA ALA A 292 0.11 1.83 28.05
C ALA A 292 0.19 2.76 26.82
N VAL A 293 0.36 4.08 27.05
CA VAL A 293 0.54 5.06 25.96
C VAL A 293 1.81 4.75 25.17
N ARG A 294 2.94 4.44 25.82
CA ARG A 294 4.20 4.10 25.13
C ARG A 294 4.13 2.81 24.31
N LEU A 295 3.29 1.85 24.70
CA LEU A 295 3.05 0.63 23.93
C LEU A 295 2.18 0.89 22.70
N LYS A 296 1.14 1.75 22.84
CA LYS A 296 0.23 2.09 21.75
C LYS A 296 0.81 3.09 20.76
N PHE A 297 1.59 4.05 21.22
CA PHE A 297 2.19 5.13 20.42
C PHE A 297 3.72 5.17 20.63
N PRO A 298 4.47 4.17 20.14
CA PRO A 298 5.91 4.06 20.40
C PRO A 298 6.71 5.26 19.85
N HIS A 299 6.30 5.83 18.72
CA HIS A 299 6.85 7.06 18.14
C HIS A 299 6.74 8.30 19.05
N LEU A 300 5.82 8.30 20.02
CA LEU A 300 5.66 9.39 21.01
C LEU A 300 6.41 9.12 22.32
N ALA A 301 7.10 7.98 22.47
CA ALA A 301 7.52 7.49 23.79
C ALA A 301 8.55 8.36 24.53
N SER A 302 9.23 9.27 23.83
CA SER A 302 10.16 10.27 24.39
C SER A 302 9.54 11.65 24.61
N PHE A 303 8.26 11.86 24.30
CA PHE A 303 7.61 13.17 24.39
C PHE A 303 7.33 13.54 25.85
N THR A 304 7.28 14.85 26.11
CA THR A 304 6.89 15.41 27.41
C THR A 304 5.43 15.07 27.70
N CYS A 305 5.16 14.57 28.90
CA CYS A 305 3.81 14.26 29.38
C CYS A 305 3.23 15.44 30.16
N LEU A 306 2.08 15.94 29.72
CA LEU A 306 1.28 16.93 30.43
C LEU A 306 -0.04 16.27 30.88
N ARG A 307 -0.44 16.49 32.12
CA ARG A 307 -1.66 15.92 32.71
C ARG A 307 -2.83 16.87 32.64
N VAL A 308 -3.96 16.40 32.13
CA VAL A 308 -5.29 16.97 32.39
C VAL A 308 -5.74 16.51 33.78
N SER A 309 -6.34 17.40 34.58
CA SER A 309 -6.79 17.00 35.93
C SER A 309 -7.85 15.90 35.86
N THR A 310 -7.64 14.79 36.56
CA THR A 310 -8.61 13.68 36.68
C THR A 310 -9.90 14.06 37.41
N SER A 311 -9.95 15.26 38.00
CA SER A 311 -11.17 15.86 38.57
C SER A 311 -12.03 16.60 37.53
N THR A 312 -11.56 16.74 36.29
CA THR A 312 -12.30 17.38 35.19
C THR A 312 -13.51 16.52 34.82
N PRO A 313 -14.75 17.05 34.84
CA PRO A 313 -15.93 16.26 34.52
C PRO A 313 -15.91 15.72 33.09
N ILE A 314 -16.26 14.45 32.89
CA ILE A 314 -16.34 13.81 31.56
C ILE A 314 -17.16 14.63 30.54
N PRO A 315 -18.35 15.19 30.86
CA PRO A 315 -19.09 16.05 29.92
C PRO A 315 -18.33 17.32 29.50
N HIS A 316 -17.39 17.81 30.31
CA HIS A 316 -16.52 18.91 29.92
C HIS A 316 -15.45 18.43 28.95
N LEU A 317 -14.83 17.27 29.19
CA LEU A 317 -13.89 16.64 28.25
C LEU A 317 -14.55 16.37 26.88
N HIS A 318 -15.77 15.82 26.86
CA HIS A 318 -16.55 15.61 25.63
C HIS A 318 -16.93 16.90 24.89
N ARG A 319 -16.97 18.06 25.58
CA ARG A 319 -17.11 19.37 24.93
C ARG A 319 -15.80 19.76 24.26
N LEU A 320 -14.68 19.71 24.97
CA LEU A 320 -13.34 20.04 24.44
C LEU A 320 -13.01 19.23 23.18
N LEU A 321 -13.35 17.94 23.14
CA LEU A 321 -13.15 17.08 21.97
C LEU A 321 -14.01 17.47 20.75
N SER A 322 -15.06 18.26 20.94
CA SER A 322 -15.91 18.83 19.87
C SER A 322 -15.61 20.31 19.56
N SER A 323 -14.57 20.87 20.18
CA SER A 323 -14.12 22.26 20.02
C SER A 323 -12.82 22.30 19.20
N GLN A 324 -12.47 23.46 18.64
CA GLN A 324 -11.08 23.72 18.23
C GLN A 324 -10.22 23.75 19.50
N THR A 325 -9.10 23.02 19.55
CA THR A 325 -8.23 22.94 20.73
C THR A 325 -6.78 23.29 20.42
N ALA A 326 -6.16 24.04 21.33
CA ALA A 326 -4.75 24.42 21.26
C ALA A 326 -4.04 24.25 22.60
N LEU A 327 -2.81 23.75 22.56
CA LEU A 327 -1.89 23.69 23.68
C LEU A 327 -0.94 24.90 23.59
N SER A 328 -0.67 25.58 24.70
CA SER A 328 0.35 26.65 24.76
C SER A 328 1.23 26.53 26.00
N CYS A 329 2.47 26.98 25.88
CA CYS A 329 3.34 27.27 27.02
C CYS A 329 3.70 28.76 27.10
N SER A 330 3.84 29.25 28.33
CA SER A 330 4.30 30.60 28.65
C SER A 330 5.16 30.60 29.91
N SER A 331 5.99 31.62 30.10
CA SER A 331 6.67 31.83 31.39
C SER A 331 5.64 32.11 32.51
N ALA A 332 6.04 31.93 33.76
CA ALA A 332 5.24 32.33 34.93
C ALA A 332 4.91 33.83 34.94
N SER A 333 5.76 34.67 34.36
CA SER A 333 5.49 36.10 34.09
C SER A 333 4.49 36.38 32.95
N GLY A 334 3.99 35.35 32.26
CA GLY A 334 2.98 35.46 31.21
C GLY A 334 3.52 35.76 29.80
N THR A 335 4.82 35.57 29.56
CA THR A 335 5.40 35.72 28.20
C THR A 335 5.11 34.45 27.39
N PRO A 336 4.42 34.53 26.23
CA PRO A 336 4.17 33.37 25.38
C PRO A 336 5.46 32.77 24.83
N ILE A 337 5.59 31.44 24.84
CA ILE A 337 6.78 30.72 24.40
C ILE A 337 6.48 29.90 23.14
N ASP A 338 5.46 29.05 23.18
CA ASP A 338 5.07 28.18 22.07
C ASP A 338 3.56 27.85 22.12
N ALA A 339 2.99 27.46 20.97
CA ALA A 339 1.62 26.98 20.86
C ALA A 339 1.42 26.06 19.64
N THR A 340 0.56 25.06 19.77
CA THR A 340 0.22 24.10 18.71
C THR A 340 -1.17 23.50 18.91
N SER A 341 -1.83 23.05 17.86
CA SER A 341 -3.11 22.34 17.94
C SER A 341 -2.92 20.86 18.36
N LEU A 342 -4.00 20.17 18.72
CA LEU A 342 -3.94 18.80 19.24
C LEU A 342 -4.48 17.75 18.26
N GLN A 343 -3.78 16.62 18.12
CA GLN A 343 -4.31 15.38 17.56
C GLN A 343 -5.06 14.62 18.66
N LEU A 344 -6.31 14.20 18.42
CA LEU A 344 -7.23 13.80 19.49
C LEU A 344 -7.47 12.28 19.63
N ALA A 345 -6.88 11.44 18.76
CA ALA A 345 -7.30 10.05 18.60
C ALA A 345 -7.18 9.17 19.87
N GLY A 346 -6.12 9.34 20.67
CA GLY A 346 -5.97 8.57 21.90
C GLY A 346 -6.98 8.96 22.99
N ALA A 347 -7.35 10.24 23.08
CA ALA A 347 -8.42 10.71 23.96
C ALA A 347 -9.80 10.25 23.49
N LEU A 348 -10.05 10.23 22.17
CA LEU A 348 -11.28 9.69 21.60
C LEU A 348 -11.44 8.19 21.91
N ASP A 349 -10.38 7.40 21.76
CA ASP A 349 -10.39 5.98 22.15
C ASP A 349 -10.58 5.78 23.66
N ALA A 350 -10.09 6.69 24.51
CA ALA A 350 -10.20 6.57 25.96
C ALA A 350 -11.54 7.05 26.53
N LEU A 351 -12.24 7.98 25.85
CA LEU A 351 -13.42 8.69 26.37
C LEU A 351 -14.69 8.46 25.54
N CYS A 352 -14.58 7.95 24.32
CA CYS A 352 -15.67 7.82 23.35
C CYS A 352 -15.68 6.46 22.64
N LEU A 353 -15.03 5.42 23.18
CA LEU A 353 -15.15 4.07 22.61
C LEU A 353 -16.62 3.61 22.65
N TYR A 354 -17.12 3.09 21.54
CA TYR A 354 -18.50 2.62 21.41
C TYR A 354 -18.56 1.19 20.87
N GLU A 355 -19.25 0.29 21.59
CA GLU A 355 -19.38 -1.13 21.22
C GLU A 355 -20.78 -1.50 20.69
N GLY A 356 -21.76 -0.60 20.76
CA GLY A 356 -23.13 -0.88 20.29
C GLY A 356 -23.30 -0.82 18.76
N PRO A 357 -24.52 -1.06 18.24
CA PRO A 357 -24.78 -1.13 16.79
C PRO A 357 -24.51 0.20 16.07
N LEU A 358 -23.86 0.14 14.91
CA LEU A 358 -23.65 1.29 14.00
C LEU A 358 -24.28 1.01 12.64
N GLY A 359 -24.57 2.07 11.89
CA GLY A 359 -25.34 2.02 10.66
C GLY A 359 -26.83 1.76 10.89
N VAL A 360 -27.47 1.18 9.87
CA VAL A 360 -28.89 0.82 9.86
C VAL A 360 -29.13 -0.44 10.69
N HIS A 361 -30.10 -0.39 11.60
CA HIS A 361 -30.60 -1.54 12.36
C HIS A 361 -32.14 -1.52 12.39
N MET A 362 -32.78 -2.68 12.31
CA MET A 362 -34.25 -2.79 12.28
C MET A 362 -34.74 -3.60 13.47
N GLU A 363 -35.70 -3.05 14.23
CA GLU A 363 -36.30 -3.73 15.37
C GLU A 363 -37.71 -4.21 15.02
N ALA A 364 -37.93 -5.53 14.96
CA ALA A 364 -39.21 -6.13 14.59
C ALA A 364 -40.29 -6.09 15.70
N GLN A 365 -40.01 -5.51 16.87
CA GLN A 365 -40.95 -5.46 17.99
C GLN A 365 -41.83 -4.19 17.96
N GLY A 366 -43.01 -4.24 18.56
CA GLY A 366 -43.84 -3.06 18.82
C GLY A 366 -44.48 -2.36 17.60
N GLY A 367 -44.31 -2.87 16.39
CA GLY A 367 -44.81 -2.26 15.14
C GLY A 367 -43.74 -2.09 14.06
N GLY A 368 -42.47 -2.33 14.39
CA GLY A 368 -41.35 -2.18 13.48
C GLY A 368 -40.77 -0.77 13.52
N THR A 369 -39.47 -0.64 13.80
CA THR A 369 -38.74 0.63 13.70
C THR A 369 -37.42 0.45 12.97
N VAL A 370 -36.96 1.53 12.33
CA VAL A 370 -35.62 1.66 11.76
C VAL A 370 -34.82 2.58 12.68
N GLY A 371 -33.72 2.08 13.23
CA GLY A 371 -32.69 2.86 13.89
C GLY A 371 -31.53 3.13 12.93
N ILE A 372 -31.00 4.35 12.97
CA ILE A 372 -29.81 4.75 12.21
C ILE A 372 -28.85 5.40 13.21
N ARG A 373 -27.58 4.95 13.25
CA ARG A 373 -26.59 5.43 14.21
C ARG A 373 -25.18 5.56 13.62
N VAL A 374 -24.57 6.72 13.82
CA VAL A 374 -23.19 7.02 13.41
C VAL A 374 -22.32 7.35 14.62
N TRP A 375 -21.03 7.02 14.59
CA TRP A 375 -20.08 7.44 15.62
C TRP A 375 -19.40 8.74 15.18
N ALA A 376 -19.75 9.85 15.84
CA ALA A 376 -19.27 11.20 15.50
C ALA A 376 -19.00 12.01 16.79
N PRO A 377 -18.04 11.57 17.64
CA PRO A 377 -17.79 12.14 18.97
C PRO A 377 -17.37 13.61 18.95
N THR A 378 -16.70 14.06 17.88
CA THR A 378 -16.20 15.43 17.70
C THR A 378 -17.25 16.36 17.07
N ALA A 379 -18.36 15.84 16.56
CA ALA A 379 -19.45 16.65 16.02
C ALA A 379 -20.17 17.44 17.12
N GLN A 380 -20.56 18.67 16.81
CA GLN A 380 -21.41 19.50 17.66
C GLN A 380 -22.89 19.26 17.37
N GLU A 381 -23.25 19.00 16.11
CA GLU A 381 -24.61 18.74 15.63
C GLU A 381 -24.57 17.70 14.51
N VAL A 382 -25.55 16.78 14.47
CA VAL A 382 -25.77 15.85 13.36
C VAL A 382 -27.26 15.83 13.00
N THR A 383 -27.55 16.01 11.71
CA THR A 383 -28.91 15.88 11.14
C THR A 383 -28.92 14.78 10.09
N LEU A 384 -29.83 13.82 10.23
CA LEU A 384 -30.12 12.83 9.20
C LEU A 384 -30.97 13.47 8.09
N LEU A 385 -30.47 13.41 6.86
CA LEU A 385 -31.18 13.85 5.65
C LEU A 385 -31.80 12.62 4.99
N LEU A 386 -33.10 12.63 4.72
CA LEU A 386 -33.82 11.53 4.09
C LEU A 386 -34.35 11.89 2.71
N PHE A 387 -34.29 10.94 1.79
CA PHE A 387 -34.67 11.10 0.39
C PHE A 387 -35.48 9.88 -0.08
N ASP A 388 -36.53 10.12 -0.86
CA ASP A 388 -37.41 9.09 -1.42
C ASP A 388 -36.90 8.51 -2.75
N GLN A 389 -35.88 9.13 -3.36
CA GLN A 389 -35.24 8.74 -4.63
C GLN A 389 -33.70 8.94 -4.55
N PRO A 390 -32.91 8.18 -5.33
CA PRO A 390 -31.44 8.20 -5.24
C PRO A 390 -30.83 9.59 -5.45
N HIS A 391 -31.34 10.38 -6.40
CA HIS A 391 -30.77 11.70 -6.77
C HIS A 391 -31.68 12.91 -6.47
N ALA A 392 -32.82 12.73 -5.80
CA ALA A 392 -33.76 13.83 -5.51
C ALA A 392 -33.15 14.92 -4.61
N SER A 393 -33.42 16.19 -4.87
CA SER A 393 -33.01 17.31 -4.00
C SER A 393 -34.10 18.38 -4.01
N PRO A 394 -34.48 18.98 -2.86
CA PRO A 394 -33.96 18.77 -1.49
C PRO A 394 -34.37 17.43 -0.84
N PRO A 395 -33.86 17.08 0.36
CA PRO A 395 -34.38 15.96 1.15
C PRO A 395 -35.87 16.14 1.50
N VAL A 396 -36.60 15.02 1.60
CA VAL A 396 -38.02 14.99 1.96
C VAL A 396 -38.25 15.14 3.47
N GLU A 397 -37.28 14.74 4.28
CA GLU A 397 -37.30 14.89 5.74
C GLU A 397 -35.88 15.20 6.27
N ARG A 398 -35.81 15.99 7.34
CA ARG A 398 -34.57 16.33 8.05
C ARG A 398 -34.78 16.05 9.54
N VAL A 399 -34.06 15.07 10.07
CA VAL A 399 -34.24 14.56 11.44
C VAL A 399 -33.00 14.89 12.28
N PRO A 400 -33.07 15.82 13.24
CA PRO A 400 -31.99 16.04 14.20
C PRO A 400 -31.70 14.74 14.97
N MET A 401 -30.44 14.34 15.05
CA MET A 401 -30.03 13.12 15.75
C MET A 401 -29.72 13.40 17.23
N GLU A 402 -29.94 12.42 18.10
CA GLU A 402 -29.64 12.51 19.53
C GLU A 402 -28.21 12.04 19.83
N ARG A 403 -27.40 12.86 20.50
CA ARG A 403 -26.03 12.50 20.94
C ARG A 403 -26.08 11.63 22.20
N GLY A 404 -25.51 10.44 22.12
CA GLY A 404 -25.27 9.53 23.24
C GLY A 404 -23.99 9.84 24.02
N SER A 405 -23.81 9.14 25.14
CA SER A 405 -22.71 9.37 26.10
C SER A 405 -21.34 8.90 25.65
N GLU A 406 -21.23 8.16 24.54
CA GLU A 406 -19.99 7.63 23.97
C GLU A 406 -19.68 8.28 22.61
N GLY A 407 -20.34 9.40 22.28
CA GLY A 407 -20.14 10.13 21.03
C GLY A 407 -20.85 9.54 19.81
N GLN A 408 -21.69 8.52 20.01
CA GLN A 408 -22.63 8.05 18.99
C GLN A 408 -23.80 9.02 18.82
N TRP A 409 -24.31 9.18 17.61
CA TRP A 409 -25.51 9.95 17.28
C TRP A 409 -26.55 9.03 16.67
N SER A 410 -27.80 9.07 17.15
CA SER A 410 -28.88 8.20 16.67
C SER A 410 -30.17 8.91 16.30
N ALA A 411 -30.85 8.39 15.28
CA ALA A 411 -32.24 8.66 14.96
C ALA A 411 -33.03 7.35 14.93
N GLN A 412 -34.33 7.43 15.23
CA GLN A 412 -35.27 6.31 15.11
C GLN A 412 -36.50 6.76 14.33
N GLY A 413 -37.00 5.91 13.45
CA GLY A 413 -38.12 6.21 12.57
C GLY A 413 -38.97 4.98 12.22
N PRO A 414 -40.04 5.19 11.45
CA PRO A 414 -40.95 4.12 11.03
C PRO A 414 -40.28 3.16 10.03
N MET A 415 -40.81 1.93 9.90
CA MET A 415 -40.40 0.99 8.85
C MET A 415 -40.51 1.55 7.42
N ALA A 416 -41.29 2.61 7.20
CA ALA A 416 -41.37 3.32 5.92
C ALA A 416 -40.03 3.96 5.48
N TRP A 417 -39.05 4.12 6.38
CA TRP A 417 -37.69 4.48 6.00
C TRP A 417 -36.95 3.38 5.22
N ARG A 418 -37.36 2.10 5.30
CA ARG A 418 -36.75 1.00 4.52
C ARG A 418 -36.90 1.28 3.02
N GLY A 419 -35.77 1.29 2.30
CA GLY A 419 -35.69 1.63 0.89
C GLY A 419 -35.56 3.13 0.58
N MET A 420 -35.59 4.01 1.61
CA MET A 420 -35.20 5.41 1.44
C MET A 420 -33.67 5.55 1.38
N TYR A 421 -33.21 6.64 0.77
CA TYR A 421 -31.80 7.03 0.76
C TYR A 421 -31.53 8.08 1.84
N TYR A 422 -30.30 8.15 2.33
CA TYR A 422 -29.92 9.07 3.40
C TYR A 422 -28.47 9.55 3.34
N GLN A 423 -28.23 10.66 4.04
CA GLN A 423 -26.92 11.25 4.33
C GLN A 423 -26.93 11.85 5.74
N TYR A 424 -25.76 12.10 6.30
CA TYR A 424 -25.57 12.90 7.50
C TYR A 424 -25.08 14.32 7.14
N GLU A 425 -25.76 15.34 7.66
CA GLU A 425 -25.25 16.71 7.73
C GLU A 425 -24.63 16.91 9.11
N ILE A 426 -23.32 17.17 9.15
CA ILE A 426 -22.48 17.11 10.36
C ILE A 426 -21.78 18.46 10.56
N ARG A 427 -22.03 19.12 11.69
CA ARG A 427 -21.31 20.35 12.08
C ARG A 427 -20.14 19.97 12.99
N VAL A 428 -18.91 20.14 12.50
CA VAL A 428 -17.69 19.60 13.14
C VAL A 428 -16.47 20.48 12.86
N PHE A 429 -15.55 20.58 13.83
CA PHE A 429 -14.26 21.22 13.61
C PHE A 429 -13.37 20.34 12.72
N HIS A 430 -12.89 20.88 11.60
CA HIS A 430 -12.03 20.14 10.67
C HIS A 430 -10.57 20.61 10.75
N PRO A 431 -9.61 19.73 11.14
CA PRO A 431 -8.19 20.10 11.27
C PRO A 431 -7.57 20.69 10.01
N SER A 432 -7.90 20.19 8.81
CA SER A 432 -7.31 20.66 7.55
C SER A 432 -7.75 22.06 7.10
N THR A 433 -8.88 22.57 7.57
CA THR A 433 -9.33 23.95 7.29
C THR A 433 -9.19 24.88 8.50
N ASN A 434 -8.87 24.30 9.67
CA ASN A 434 -8.81 24.97 10.98
C ASN A 434 -10.09 25.74 11.32
N ARG A 435 -11.26 25.21 10.90
CA ARG A 435 -12.57 25.87 10.99
C ARG A 435 -13.66 24.90 11.45
N MET A 436 -14.79 25.47 11.87
CA MET A 436 -16.03 24.74 12.05
C MET A 436 -16.72 24.57 10.69
N GLU A 437 -16.72 23.37 10.15
CA GLU A 437 -17.33 23.02 8.87
C GLU A 437 -18.75 22.48 9.05
N THR A 438 -19.52 22.47 7.95
CA THR A 438 -20.76 21.70 7.84
C THR A 438 -20.59 20.71 6.70
N CYS A 439 -20.26 19.47 7.05
CA CYS A 439 -19.97 18.40 6.11
C CYS A 439 -21.25 17.64 5.75
N VAL A 440 -21.36 17.19 4.50
CA VAL A 440 -22.36 16.19 4.10
C VAL A 440 -21.62 14.89 3.76
N ALA A 441 -21.99 13.80 4.43
CA ALA A 441 -21.36 12.50 4.32
C ALA A 441 -22.41 11.38 4.24
N THR A 442 -22.08 10.32 3.52
CA THR A 442 -22.72 9.00 3.63
C THR A 442 -22.31 8.29 4.92
N ASP A 443 -22.91 7.12 5.17
CA ASP A 443 -22.63 6.30 6.35
C ASP A 443 -21.36 5.44 6.17
N PRO A 444 -20.39 5.51 7.10
CA PRO A 444 -19.27 4.56 7.19
C PRO A 444 -19.70 3.08 7.23
N TYR A 445 -20.89 2.78 7.75
CA TYR A 445 -21.51 1.46 7.83
C TYR A 445 -22.59 1.24 6.74
N SER A 446 -22.48 1.94 5.60
CA SER A 446 -23.37 1.72 4.45
C SER A 446 -23.41 0.24 4.04
N ARG A 447 -24.59 -0.25 3.64
CA ARG A 447 -24.82 -1.63 3.15
C ARG A 447 -25.53 -1.67 1.78
N GLY A 448 -25.74 -0.49 1.20
CA GLY A 448 -26.32 -0.22 -0.12
C GLY A 448 -26.21 1.27 -0.39
N LEU A 449 -26.18 1.67 -1.66
CA LEU A 449 -25.90 3.04 -2.09
C LEU A 449 -26.81 3.46 -3.27
N SER A 450 -26.88 4.75 -3.55
CA SER A 450 -27.22 5.26 -4.89
C SER A 450 -25.99 5.19 -5.80
N ALA A 451 -26.16 5.48 -7.09
CA ALA A 451 -25.03 5.60 -8.00
C ALA A 451 -23.96 6.60 -7.49
N ASN A 452 -22.68 6.31 -7.78
CA ASN A 452 -21.48 7.06 -7.39
C ASN A 452 -21.30 7.25 -5.87
N GLY A 453 -21.90 6.37 -5.05
CA GLY A 453 -21.87 6.49 -3.60
C GLY A 453 -22.48 7.80 -3.07
N GLU A 454 -23.32 8.50 -3.85
CA GLU A 454 -23.86 9.80 -3.45
C GLU A 454 -24.64 9.75 -2.14
N ARG A 455 -25.35 8.63 -1.87
CA ARG A 455 -26.20 8.43 -0.69
C ARG A 455 -26.18 7.00 -0.21
N SER A 456 -26.31 6.83 1.09
CA SER A 456 -26.53 5.54 1.73
C SER A 456 -27.98 5.08 1.55
N LEU A 457 -28.21 3.77 1.44
CA LEU A 457 -29.54 3.17 1.37
C LEU A 457 -29.94 2.56 2.71
N VAL A 458 -31.18 2.79 3.15
CA VAL A 458 -31.75 2.09 4.30
C VAL A 458 -32.16 0.68 3.89
N VAL A 459 -31.20 -0.24 3.94
CA VAL A 459 -31.34 -1.64 3.50
C VAL A 459 -31.08 -2.62 4.64
N ASP A 460 -31.64 -3.82 4.51
CA ASP A 460 -31.47 -4.94 5.41
C ASP A 460 -31.01 -6.14 4.58
N LEU A 461 -29.75 -6.55 4.76
CA LEU A 461 -29.10 -7.60 3.98
C LEU A 461 -29.68 -9.01 4.27
N SER A 462 -30.52 -9.16 5.30
CA SER A 462 -31.24 -10.41 5.59
C SER A 462 -32.51 -10.59 4.75
N ASP A 463 -32.90 -9.60 3.94
CA ASP A 463 -34.02 -9.73 3.01
C ASP A 463 -33.77 -10.85 1.98
N ALA A 464 -34.71 -11.78 1.90
CA ALA A 464 -34.66 -12.88 0.95
C ALA A 464 -34.74 -12.40 -0.51
N SER A 465 -35.28 -11.21 -0.79
CA SER A 465 -35.28 -10.64 -2.15
C SER A 465 -33.88 -10.21 -2.62
N LEU A 466 -32.93 -10.08 -1.71
CA LEU A 466 -31.54 -9.72 -2.00
C LEU A 466 -30.62 -10.93 -2.08
N ALA A 467 -31.16 -12.14 -2.16
CA ALA A 467 -30.41 -13.38 -2.25
C ALA A 467 -30.86 -14.22 -3.46
N PRO A 468 -29.93 -14.89 -4.18
CA PRO A 468 -30.31 -15.85 -5.20
C PRO A 468 -30.97 -17.08 -4.57
N PRO A 469 -31.65 -17.94 -5.37
CA PRO A 469 -32.19 -19.21 -4.89
C PRO A 469 -31.14 -20.03 -4.13
N ASP A 470 -31.56 -20.77 -3.10
CA ASP A 470 -30.73 -21.67 -2.29
C ASP A 470 -29.51 -21.02 -1.57
N TRP A 471 -29.44 -19.68 -1.49
CA TRP A 471 -28.34 -18.93 -0.84
C TRP A 471 -28.03 -19.34 0.61
N SER A 472 -29.07 -19.60 1.42
CA SER A 472 -28.90 -20.08 2.81
C SER A 472 -28.18 -21.43 2.89
N SER A 473 -28.39 -22.28 1.88
CA SER A 473 -27.78 -23.62 1.73
C SER A 473 -26.48 -23.62 0.92
N LEU A 474 -25.94 -22.46 0.52
CA LEU A 474 -24.70 -22.37 -0.29
C LEU A 474 -23.52 -23.11 0.33
N HIS A 475 -23.45 -23.20 1.66
CA HIS A 475 -22.40 -23.95 2.37
C HIS A 475 -22.34 -25.44 2.00
N HIS A 476 -23.44 -26.04 1.52
CA HIS A 476 -23.45 -27.41 0.98
C HIS A 476 -22.84 -27.52 -0.44
N GLN A 477 -22.71 -26.40 -1.15
CA GLN A 477 -22.16 -26.34 -2.52
C GLN A 477 -20.67 -25.98 -2.53
N LYS A 478 -20.15 -25.37 -1.45
CA LYS A 478 -18.73 -25.00 -1.33
C LYS A 478 -17.83 -26.25 -1.29
N SER A 479 -16.78 -26.26 -2.12
CA SER A 479 -15.76 -27.30 -2.12
C SER A 479 -15.13 -27.47 -0.73
N PRO A 480 -15.04 -28.70 -0.19
CA PRO A 480 -14.47 -28.95 1.13
C PRO A 480 -12.98 -28.61 1.14
N LEU A 481 -12.53 -27.86 2.14
CA LEU A 481 -11.14 -27.50 2.36
C LEU A 481 -10.65 -28.26 3.60
N GLN A 482 -9.62 -29.11 3.46
CA GLN A 482 -9.11 -29.90 4.60
C GLN A 482 -7.97 -29.19 5.32
N SER A 483 -7.13 -28.47 4.57
CA SER A 483 -6.01 -27.67 5.07
C SER A 483 -5.83 -26.40 4.24
N PHE A 484 -5.29 -25.34 4.84
CA PHE A 484 -4.85 -24.17 4.06
C PHE A 484 -3.71 -24.48 3.08
N SER A 485 -2.96 -25.58 3.25
CA SER A 485 -2.01 -26.06 2.23
C SER A 485 -2.69 -26.57 0.94
N ASP A 486 -4.01 -26.78 0.95
CA ASP A 486 -4.81 -27.13 -0.23
C ASP A 486 -5.28 -25.90 -1.03
N VAL A 487 -4.96 -24.69 -0.55
CA VAL A 487 -5.26 -23.44 -1.25
C VAL A 487 -4.35 -23.31 -2.49
N SER A 488 -4.96 -22.99 -3.62
CA SER A 488 -4.30 -22.43 -4.81
C SER A 488 -5.22 -21.34 -5.37
N ILE A 489 -4.62 -20.21 -5.76
CA ILE A 489 -5.32 -18.95 -6.00
C ILE A 489 -5.12 -18.52 -7.45
N TYR A 490 -6.20 -18.07 -8.08
CA TYR A 490 -6.19 -17.40 -9.38
C TYR A 490 -6.74 -15.98 -9.20
N GLU A 491 -5.90 -14.97 -9.40
CA GLU A 491 -6.25 -13.55 -9.22
C GLU A 491 -6.86 -12.98 -10.51
N LEU A 492 -8.07 -12.45 -10.43
CA LEU A 492 -8.89 -12.04 -11.57
C LEU A 492 -9.63 -10.72 -11.28
N HIS A 493 -9.66 -9.84 -12.27
CA HIS A 493 -10.48 -8.63 -12.27
C HIS A 493 -11.85 -8.89 -12.93
N ILE A 494 -12.93 -8.37 -12.34
CA ILE A 494 -14.31 -8.58 -12.80
C ILE A 494 -14.51 -8.08 -14.24
N ARG A 495 -13.87 -6.96 -14.59
CA ARG A 495 -13.95 -6.42 -15.94
C ARG A 495 -13.17 -7.27 -16.95
N ASP A 496 -11.92 -7.60 -16.63
CA ASP A 496 -11.04 -8.45 -17.47
C ASP A 496 -11.70 -9.78 -17.81
N PHE A 497 -12.44 -10.34 -16.85
CA PHE A 497 -13.15 -11.61 -17.01
C PHE A 497 -14.10 -11.63 -18.20
N SER A 498 -14.72 -10.51 -18.58
CA SER A 498 -15.86 -10.56 -19.50
C SER A 498 -16.06 -9.36 -20.43
N ALA A 499 -15.36 -8.24 -20.24
CA ALA A 499 -15.45 -7.08 -21.14
C ALA A 499 -15.19 -7.47 -22.60
N SER A 500 -14.23 -8.38 -22.84
CA SER A 500 -13.84 -8.85 -24.17
C SER A 500 -14.43 -10.21 -24.59
N ASP A 501 -15.24 -10.88 -23.74
CA ASP A 501 -15.83 -12.19 -24.04
C ASP A 501 -17.16 -12.07 -24.82
N PRO A 502 -17.19 -12.40 -26.14
CA PRO A 502 -18.40 -12.28 -26.94
C PRO A 502 -19.47 -13.33 -26.58
N SER A 503 -19.12 -14.39 -25.85
CA SER A 503 -20.06 -15.43 -25.40
C SER A 503 -20.88 -15.02 -24.17
N VAL A 504 -20.45 -13.98 -23.45
CA VAL A 504 -21.26 -13.30 -22.43
C VAL A 504 -22.21 -12.32 -23.14
N PRO A 505 -23.51 -12.26 -22.77
CA PRO A 505 -24.44 -11.25 -23.26
C PRO A 505 -23.94 -9.84 -22.96
N GLU A 506 -24.04 -8.95 -23.96
CA GLU A 506 -23.47 -7.59 -23.91
C GLU A 506 -23.80 -6.79 -22.63
N PRO A 507 -25.05 -6.76 -22.11
CA PRO A 507 -25.35 -6.00 -20.88
C PRO A 507 -24.72 -6.56 -19.60
N HIS A 508 -24.20 -7.80 -19.65
CA HIS A 508 -23.54 -8.46 -18.51
C HIS A 508 -22.02 -8.43 -18.63
N ARG A 509 -21.43 -7.92 -19.72
CA ARG A 509 -19.98 -7.84 -19.88
C ARG A 509 -19.39 -6.80 -18.91
N GLY A 510 -18.35 -7.20 -18.18
CA GLY A 510 -17.74 -6.41 -17.12
C GLY A 510 -18.61 -6.25 -15.88
N THR A 511 -19.52 -7.19 -15.60
CA THR A 511 -20.43 -7.16 -14.44
C THR A 511 -20.34 -8.44 -13.61
N TYR A 512 -20.83 -8.39 -12.37
CA TYR A 512 -21.01 -9.57 -11.51
C TYR A 512 -21.81 -10.68 -12.21
N LEU A 513 -22.83 -10.32 -13.01
CA LEU A 513 -23.66 -11.29 -13.71
C LEU A 513 -22.95 -12.00 -14.87
N ALA A 514 -21.75 -11.58 -15.27
CA ALA A 514 -20.94 -12.34 -16.24
C ALA A 514 -20.67 -13.78 -15.76
N PHE A 515 -20.37 -13.95 -14.47
CA PHE A 515 -20.07 -15.25 -13.87
C PHE A 515 -21.29 -16.19 -13.84
N THR A 516 -22.51 -15.66 -13.94
CA THR A 516 -23.75 -16.45 -13.97
C THR A 516 -24.02 -17.17 -15.31
N HIS A 517 -23.13 -17.01 -16.30
CA HIS A 517 -23.20 -17.69 -17.60
C HIS A 517 -22.23 -18.89 -17.64
N PRO A 518 -22.63 -20.10 -17.20
CA PRO A 518 -21.73 -21.27 -17.10
C PRO A 518 -21.25 -21.80 -18.45
N HIS A 519 -21.81 -21.30 -19.55
CA HIS A 519 -21.40 -21.63 -20.91
C HIS A 519 -20.55 -20.54 -21.57
N SER A 520 -20.22 -19.45 -20.87
CA SER A 520 -19.23 -18.47 -21.35
C SER A 520 -17.83 -19.08 -21.44
N GLN A 521 -16.96 -18.51 -22.27
CA GLN A 521 -15.60 -19.02 -22.44
C GLN A 521 -14.81 -18.87 -21.14
N GLY A 522 -14.95 -17.72 -20.46
CA GLY A 522 -14.36 -17.50 -19.14
C GLY A 522 -14.84 -18.49 -18.08
N ALA A 523 -16.15 -18.74 -17.95
CA ALA A 523 -16.66 -19.69 -16.96
C ALA A 523 -16.24 -21.14 -17.27
N GLN A 524 -16.24 -21.56 -18.54
CA GLN A 524 -15.74 -22.87 -18.95
C GLN A 524 -14.24 -23.04 -18.66
N HIS A 525 -13.44 -21.98 -18.85
CA HIS A 525 -12.02 -21.98 -18.54
C HIS A 525 -11.77 -22.12 -17.02
N LEU A 526 -12.46 -21.33 -16.19
CA LEU A 526 -12.37 -21.44 -14.72
C LEU A 526 -12.81 -22.82 -14.22
N ALA A 527 -13.88 -23.39 -14.80
CA ALA A 527 -14.31 -24.76 -14.49
C ALA A 527 -13.23 -25.82 -14.83
N GLN A 528 -12.51 -25.63 -15.93
CA GLN A 528 -11.41 -26.52 -16.33
C GLN A 528 -10.18 -26.41 -15.41
N LEU A 529 -9.87 -25.21 -14.92
CA LEU A 529 -8.83 -25.01 -13.89
C LEU A 529 -9.24 -25.64 -12.56
N SER A 530 -10.50 -25.46 -12.14
CA SER A 530 -11.01 -26.05 -10.89
C SER A 530 -11.07 -27.57 -10.94
N ALA A 531 -11.52 -28.15 -12.05
CA ALA A 531 -11.47 -29.59 -12.27
C ALA A 531 -10.03 -30.17 -12.29
N SER A 532 -9.03 -29.34 -12.59
CA SER A 532 -7.61 -29.67 -12.46
C SER A 532 -7.03 -29.44 -11.06
N GLY A 533 -7.78 -28.82 -10.14
CA GLY A 533 -7.41 -28.65 -8.74
C GLY A 533 -7.34 -27.21 -8.22
N LEU A 534 -7.54 -26.18 -9.08
CA LEU A 534 -7.63 -24.80 -8.60
C LEU A 534 -8.77 -24.67 -7.58
N SER A 535 -8.49 -24.10 -6.40
CA SER A 535 -9.46 -24.05 -5.30
C SER A 535 -10.04 -22.66 -5.01
N HIS A 536 -9.34 -21.57 -5.32
CA HIS A 536 -9.78 -20.20 -5.00
C HIS A 536 -9.65 -19.25 -6.19
N LEU A 537 -10.64 -18.37 -6.33
CA LEU A 537 -10.66 -17.20 -7.21
C LEU A 537 -10.53 -15.95 -6.34
N HIS A 538 -9.45 -15.20 -6.48
CA HIS A 538 -9.24 -13.90 -5.82
C HIS A 538 -9.72 -12.82 -6.78
N LEU A 539 -10.77 -12.11 -6.37
CA LEU A 539 -11.28 -10.95 -7.08
C LEU A 539 -10.54 -9.71 -6.63
N LEU A 540 -10.01 -8.94 -7.59
CA LEU A 540 -9.58 -7.55 -7.38
C LEU A 540 -10.71 -6.72 -6.72
N PRO A 541 -10.41 -5.52 -6.19
CA PRO A 541 -11.37 -4.66 -5.51
C PRO A 541 -12.77 -4.65 -6.10
N SER A 542 -13.73 -5.01 -5.24
CA SER A 542 -15.14 -5.18 -5.63
C SER A 542 -16.13 -4.64 -4.59
N TYR A 543 -15.59 -3.97 -3.57
CA TYR A 543 -16.28 -2.97 -2.75
C TYR A 543 -16.39 -1.64 -3.53
N ASP A 544 -17.21 -0.71 -3.07
CA ASP A 544 -17.44 0.61 -3.67
C ASP A 544 -16.19 1.52 -3.64
N PHE A 545 -15.67 1.86 -4.82
CA PHE A 545 -14.48 2.68 -5.02
C PHE A 545 -14.75 3.93 -5.89
N GLY A 546 -13.94 4.97 -5.71
CA GLY A 546 -14.25 6.31 -6.25
C GLY A 546 -13.80 6.58 -7.69
N SER A 547 -13.05 5.67 -8.32
CA SER A 547 -12.30 5.94 -9.56
C SER A 547 -12.96 5.47 -10.86
N VAL A 548 -14.17 4.90 -10.81
CA VAL A 548 -15.02 4.65 -11.99
C VAL A 548 -16.40 5.26 -11.73
N ASN A 549 -16.94 6.01 -12.70
CA ASN A 549 -18.29 6.55 -12.58
C ASN A 549 -19.31 5.40 -12.74
N GLU A 550 -20.23 5.24 -11.79
CA GLU A 550 -21.24 4.17 -11.83
C GLU A 550 -22.38 4.45 -12.85
N ASP A 551 -22.53 5.69 -13.35
CA ASP A 551 -23.40 5.99 -14.49
C ASP A 551 -22.73 5.58 -15.82
N LYS A 552 -23.08 4.38 -16.25
CA LYS A 552 -22.61 3.76 -17.50
C LYS A 552 -22.94 4.55 -18.76
N SER A 553 -23.88 5.51 -18.69
CA SER A 553 -24.20 6.38 -19.83
C SER A 553 -23.14 7.47 -20.06
N THR A 554 -22.28 7.73 -19.07
CA THR A 554 -21.15 8.68 -19.19
C THR A 554 -19.87 8.04 -19.72
N TRP A 555 -19.80 6.71 -19.76
CA TRP A 555 -18.58 5.97 -20.12
C TRP A 555 -18.14 6.26 -21.55
N GLN A 556 -16.87 6.62 -21.68
CA GLN A 556 -16.18 6.75 -22.95
C GLN A 556 -15.47 5.44 -23.30
N ALA A 557 -15.26 5.20 -24.59
CA ALA A 557 -14.56 4.02 -25.08
C ALA A 557 -13.67 4.39 -26.27
N VAL A 558 -12.55 3.69 -26.41
CA VAL A 558 -11.66 3.84 -27.56
C VAL A 558 -12.26 3.18 -28.81
N ASP A 559 -11.99 3.74 -29.99
CA ASP A 559 -12.24 3.05 -31.26
C ASP A 559 -11.20 1.93 -31.46
N GLU A 560 -11.47 0.77 -30.87
CA GLU A 560 -10.60 -0.40 -31.01
C GLU A 560 -10.36 -0.82 -32.47
N ALA A 561 -11.28 -0.51 -33.40
CA ALA A 561 -11.09 -0.86 -34.81
C ALA A 561 -10.00 0.01 -35.45
N SER A 562 -9.98 1.31 -35.11
CA SER A 562 -8.87 2.22 -35.43
C SER A 562 -7.57 1.82 -34.74
N LEU A 563 -7.60 1.47 -33.44
CA LEU A 563 -6.39 1.10 -32.70
C LEU A 563 -5.70 -0.16 -33.27
N ARG A 564 -6.47 -1.14 -33.76
CA ARG A 564 -5.95 -2.34 -34.45
C ARG A 564 -5.21 -2.04 -35.76
N LEU A 565 -5.37 -0.86 -36.36
CA LEU A 565 -4.67 -0.44 -37.58
C LEU A 565 -3.33 0.25 -37.29
N ALA A 566 -3.05 0.63 -36.04
CA ALA A 566 -1.79 1.23 -35.66
C ALA A 566 -0.66 0.18 -35.54
N PRO A 567 0.61 0.57 -35.76
CA PRO A 567 1.76 -0.32 -35.53
C PRO A 567 1.80 -0.87 -34.10
N PRO A 568 2.29 -2.12 -33.90
CA PRO A 568 2.30 -2.78 -32.59
C PRO A 568 3.19 -2.09 -31.54
N ASP A 569 4.09 -1.21 -32.00
CA ASP A 569 5.05 -0.42 -31.23
C ASP A 569 4.74 1.09 -31.25
N SER A 570 3.55 1.49 -31.72
CA SER A 570 3.13 2.89 -31.75
C SER A 570 2.60 3.38 -30.41
N ASP A 571 2.82 4.66 -30.15
CA ASP A 571 2.29 5.47 -29.06
C ASP A 571 0.82 5.90 -29.26
N ARG A 572 0.21 5.66 -30.43
CA ARG A 572 -1.17 6.07 -30.75
C ARG A 572 -2.20 5.39 -29.87
N GLN A 573 -2.02 4.11 -29.58
CA GLN A 573 -2.97 3.32 -28.80
C GLN A 573 -3.04 3.83 -27.36
N GLN A 574 -1.90 4.00 -26.69
CA GLN A 574 -1.91 4.60 -25.35
C GLN A 574 -2.34 6.07 -25.34
N ALA A 575 -2.12 6.84 -26.41
CA ALA A 575 -2.62 8.21 -26.49
C ALA A 575 -4.16 8.25 -26.57
N ALA A 576 -4.78 7.28 -27.25
CA ALA A 576 -6.23 7.15 -27.29
C ALA A 576 -6.82 6.66 -25.96
N VAL A 577 -6.18 5.69 -25.30
CA VAL A 577 -6.56 5.23 -23.95
C VAL A 577 -6.42 6.36 -22.94
N ALA A 578 -5.27 7.04 -22.89
CA ALA A 578 -5.02 8.15 -21.97
C ALA A 578 -5.96 9.37 -22.19
N ALA A 579 -6.60 9.48 -23.36
CA ALA A 579 -7.60 10.51 -23.61
C ALA A 579 -8.99 10.20 -23.01
N VAL A 580 -9.24 8.94 -22.61
CA VAL A 580 -10.54 8.49 -22.05
C VAL A 580 -10.44 7.82 -20.69
N LYS A 581 -9.24 7.43 -20.23
CA LYS A 581 -9.02 6.57 -19.04
C LYS A 581 -9.79 7.03 -17.78
N ASP A 582 -9.81 8.33 -17.48
CA ASP A 582 -10.48 8.89 -16.29
C ASP A 582 -11.99 9.09 -16.49
N ALA A 583 -12.54 8.59 -17.60
CA ALA A 583 -13.96 8.63 -17.99
C ALA A 583 -14.41 7.34 -18.70
N ASP A 584 -13.58 6.29 -18.70
CA ASP A 584 -13.96 4.97 -19.20
C ASP A 584 -14.60 4.14 -18.05
N ALA A 585 -14.60 2.83 -18.20
CA ALA A 585 -15.28 1.90 -17.31
C ALA A 585 -14.30 1.00 -16.53
N TYR A 586 -13.02 1.40 -16.46
CA TYR A 586 -11.91 0.58 -15.99
C TYR A 586 -11.07 1.30 -14.93
N ASN A 587 -11.05 0.72 -13.73
CA ASN A 587 -9.95 0.85 -12.79
C ASN A 587 -9.74 -0.52 -12.12
N TRP A 588 -8.59 -0.77 -11.48
CA TRP A 588 -8.45 -1.90 -10.56
C TRP A 588 -9.27 -1.73 -9.28
N GLY A 589 -9.59 -0.49 -8.87
CA GLY A 589 -10.45 -0.19 -7.73
C GLY A 589 -9.76 -0.08 -6.37
N TYR A 590 -8.43 0.06 -6.34
CA TYR A 590 -7.64 0.36 -5.12
C TYR A 590 -7.86 1.82 -4.63
N ASP A 591 -9.10 2.31 -4.70
CA ASP A 591 -9.54 3.68 -4.44
C ASP A 591 -10.77 3.67 -3.48
N PRO A 592 -10.65 3.11 -2.26
CA PRO A 592 -11.80 2.79 -1.41
C PRO A 592 -12.57 4.02 -0.90
N VAL A 593 -13.91 3.92 -0.97
CA VAL A 593 -14.87 4.90 -0.42
C VAL A 593 -15.80 4.26 0.59
N HIS A 594 -16.48 3.15 0.24
CA HIS A 594 -17.32 2.38 1.18
C HIS A 594 -16.96 0.89 1.16
N TRP A 595 -16.16 0.44 2.13
CA TRP A 595 -15.70 -0.95 2.23
C TRP A 595 -16.82 -2.00 2.25
N GLY A 596 -17.99 -1.67 2.82
CA GLY A 596 -19.06 -2.62 3.10
C GLY A 596 -20.20 -2.72 2.09
N VAL A 597 -20.00 -2.19 0.88
CA VAL A 597 -20.98 -2.23 -0.21
C VAL A 597 -20.27 -2.71 -1.48
N PRO A 598 -20.85 -3.64 -2.26
CA PRO A 598 -20.33 -3.95 -3.59
C PRO A 598 -20.28 -2.71 -4.49
N ASP A 599 -19.33 -2.68 -5.41
CA ASP A 599 -19.23 -1.62 -6.43
C ASP A 599 -20.43 -1.64 -7.41
N GLY A 600 -20.97 -0.47 -7.73
CA GLY A 600 -22.12 -0.32 -8.62
C GLY A 600 -21.76 -0.29 -10.10
N SER A 601 -20.51 0.00 -10.47
CA SER A 601 -20.04 -0.07 -11.86
C SER A 601 -20.11 -1.51 -12.39
N TYR A 602 -19.88 -2.49 -11.51
CA TYR A 602 -19.99 -3.92 -11.80
C TYR A 602 -21.42 -4.48 -11.68
N ALA A 603 -22.42 -3.69 -11.23
CA ALA A 603 -23.82 -4.10 -11.22
C ALA A 603 -24.53 -3.70 -12.53
N THR A 604 -25.61 -4.38 -12.94
CA THR A 604 -26.42 -3.93 -14.09
C THR A 604 -27.18 -2.64 -13.79
N HIS A 605 -27.51 -2.41 -12.52
CA HIS A 605 -28.08 -1.17 -12.00
C HIS A 605 -27.32 -0.75 -10.73
N ALA A 606 -26.68 0.42 -10.77
CA ALA A 606 -25.92 0.95 -9.65
C ALA A 606 -26.81 1.39 -8.47
N ASP A 607 -27.99 1.98 -8.77
CA ASP A 607 -28.91 2.45 -7.75
C ASP A 607 -29.56 1.32 -6.95
N GLY A 608 -29.47 1.45 -5.62
CA GLY A 608 -30.24 0.62 -4.70
C GLY A 608 -29.51 -0.68 -4.35
N ALA A 609 -30.28 -1.76 -4.25
CA ALA A 609 -29.79 -3.05 -3.73
C ALA A 609 -29.58 -4.12 -4.82
N ALA A 610 -29.66 -3.77 -6.11
CA ALA A 610 -29.39 -4.71 -7.21
C ALA A 610 -27.96 -5.28 -7.12
N ARG A 611 -26.97 -4.39 -6.90
CA ARG A 611 -25.56 -4.74 -6.65
C ARG A 611 -25.37 -5.85 -5.61
N THR A 612 -26.16 -5.88 -4.52
CA THR A 612 -26.12 -6.92 -3.49
C THR A 612 -26.56 -8.30 -4.03
N LEU A 613 -27.67 -8.35 -4.76
CA LEU A 613 -28.19 -9.59 -5.34
C LEU A 613 -27.24 -10.13 -6.43
N GLU A 614 -26.72 -9.25 -7.27
CA GLU A 614 -25.81 -9.62 -8.35
C GLU A 614 -24.46 -10.14 -7.82
N PHE A 615 -23.87 -9.49 -6.80
CA PHE A 615 -22.66 -9.98 -6.14
C PHE A 615 -22.88 -11.36 -5.50
N ARG A 616 -24.00 -11.56 -4.78
CA ARG A 616 -24.35 -12.88 -4.22
C ARG A 616 -24.55 -13.93 -5.31
N SER A 617 -25.12 -13.56 -6.45
CA SER A 617 -25.29 -14.43 -7.61
C SER A 617 -23.94 -14.82 -8.24
N MET A 618 -22.98 -13.89 -8.30
CA MET A 618 -21.59 -14.18 -8.68
C MET A 618 -20.94 -15.18 -7.71
N VAL A 619 -21.00 -14.94 -6.39
CA VAL A 619 -20.38 -15.83 -5.40
C VAL A 619 -20.97 -17.25 -5.49
N GLN A 620 -22.29 -17.36 -5.63
CA GLN A 620 -22.95 -18.65 -5.85
C GLN A 620 -22.48 -19.32 -7.15
N ALA A 621 -22.41 -18.57 -8.26
CA ALA A 621 -21.97 -19.11 -9.54
C ALA A 621 -20.51 -19.62 -9.48
N VAL A 622 -19.59 -18.86 -8.89
CA VAL A 622 -18.18 -19.25 -8.72
C VAL A 622 -18.06 -20.48 -7.81
N ASN A 623 -18.80 -20.54 -6.70
CA ASN A 623 -18.89 -21.74 -5.86
C ASN A 623 -19.44 -22.95 -6.62
N ALA A 624 -20.41 -22.77 -7.52
CA ALA A 624 -20.94 -23.84 -8.38
C ALA A 624 -19.93 -24.33 -9.44
N LEU A 625 -18.90 -23.55 -9.77
CA LEU A 625 -17.76 -24.03 -10.59
C LEU A 625 -16.74 -24.87 -9.80
N GLY A 626 -16.92 -24.99 -8.47
CA GLY A 626 -15.97 -25.65 -7.56
C GLY A 626 -14.97 -24.71 -6.89
N LEU A 627 -15.04 -23.40 -7.16
CA LEU A 627 -14.09 -22.39 -6.68
C LEU A 627 -14.62 -21.62 -5.47
N ARG A 628 -13.76 -21.42 -4.47
CA ARG A 628 -13.98 -20.50 -3.35
C ARG A 628 -13.69 -19.06 -3.77
N VAL A 629 -14.37 -18.08 -3.19
CA VAL A 629 -14.20 -16.66 -3.53
C VAL A 629 -13.37 -15.96 -2.46
N VAL A 630 -12.24 -15.39 -2.86
CA VAL A 630 -11.48 -14.42 -2.08
C VAL A 630 -11.79 -13.02 -2.61
N VAL A 631 -11.92 -12.04 -1.73
CA VAL A 631 -12.02 -10.62 -2.10
C VAL A 631 -10.75 -9.87 -1.68
N ASP A 632 -10.30 -8.95 -2.52
CA ASP A 632 -9.30 -7.95 -2.14
C ASP A 632 -9.93 -6.89 -1.22
N VAL A 633 -9.25 -6.55 -0.13
CA VAL A 633 -9.71 -5.56 0.85
C VAL A 633 -8.63 -4.52 1.12
N VAL A 634 -8.99 -3.26 0.89
CA VAL A 634 -8.09 -2.11 0.95
C VAL A 634 -8.46 -1.26 2.16
N TYR A 635 -8.07 -1.77 3.33
CA TYR A 635 -8.28 -1.09 4.61
C TYR A 635 -7.15 -0.13 4.99
N ASN A 636 -6.02 -0.14 4.27
CA ASN A 636 -4.79 0.58 4.62
C ASN A 636 -4.81 2.09 4.28
N HIS A 637 -5.70 2.53 3.38
CA HIS A 637 -5.87 3.94 3.02
C HIS A 637 -7.32 4.24 2.58
N LEU A 638 -7.61 5.51 2.31
CA LEU A 638 -8.87 6.02 1.75
C LEU A 638 -8.59 6.80 0.45
N TYR A 639 -9.51 6.77 -0.51
CA TYR A 639 -9.38 7.53 -1.76
C TYR A 639 -9.29 9.04 -1.52
N ALA A 640 -10.11 9.57 -0.59
CA ALA A 640 -10.09 10.98 -0.21
C ALA A 640 -10.23 11.20 1.30
N SER A 641 -9.70 12.33 1.75
CA SER A 641 -9.88 12.90 3.09
C SER A 641 -10.34 14.37 2.99
N GLY A 642 -10.53 15.05 4.11
CA GLY A 642 -10.94 16.44 4.16
C GLY A 642 -12.46 16.67 4.05
N PRO A 643 -12.92 17.92 4.27
CA PRO A 643 -14.34 18.23 4.42
C PRO A 643 -15.10 18.34 3.08
N HIS A 644 -14.39 18.53 1.96
CA HIS A 644 -14.99 18.99 0.70
C HIS A 644 -15.03 17.96 -0.44
N SER A 645 -14.19 16.92 -0.42
CA SER A 645 -14.22 15.90 -1.48
C SER A 645 -15.53 15.11 -1.42
N PRO A 646 -16.21 14.83 -2.55
CA PRO A 646 -17.40 13.97 -2.55
C PRO A 646 -17.08 12.58 -1.99
N PHE A 647 -15.90 12.03 -2.33
CA PHE A 647 -15.43 10.71 -1.91
C PHE A 647 -14.85 10.64 -0.50
N SER A 648 -14.76 11.77 0.23
CA SER A 648 -14.37 11.74 1.64
C SER A 648 -15.60 11.41 2.49
N VAL A 649 -15.55 10.28 3.21
CA VAL A 649 -16.62 9.81 4.10
C VAL A 649 -16.13 9.82 5.55
N LEU A 650 -15.17 8.94 5.88
CA LEU A 650 -14.71 8.75 7.26
C LEU A 650 -14.14 10.04 7.89
N ASP A 651 -13.33 10.79 7.13
CA ASP A 651 -12.69 12.01 7.59
C ASP A 651 -13.67 13.21 7.69
N LYS A 652 -14.81 13.18 6.98
CA LYS A 652 -15.91 14.13 7.24
C LYS A 652 -16.64 13.85 8.54
N VAL A 653 -16.79 12.56 8.90
CA VAL A 653 -17.56 12.12 10.07
C VAL A 653 -16.77 12.29 11.37
N VAL A 654 -15.48 11.91 11.39
CA VAL A 654 -14.57 12.17 12.52
C VAL A 654 -13.21 12.66 11.99
N PRO A 655 -13.07 13.99 11.76
CA PRO A 655 -11.88 14.57 11.16
C PRO A 655 -10.58 14.25 11.90
N GLY A 656 -9.59 13.73 11.17
CA GLY A 656 -8.26 13.40 11.68
C GLY A 656 -8.20 12.20 12.64
N TYR A 657 -9.24 11.35 12.68
CA TYR A 657 -9.27 10.11 13.47
C TYR A 657 -9.07 8.85 12.62
N TYR A 658 -9.81 8.68 11.53
CA TYR A 658 -9.71 7.45 10.72
C TYR A 658 -8.41 7.39 9.90
N VAL A 659 -7.86 8.56 9.56
CA VAL A 659 -6.59 8.71 8.85
C VAL A 659 -5.41 8.81 9.82
N ARG A 660 -4.28 8.21 9.45
CA ARG A 660 -3.00 8.32 10.17
C ARG A 660 -2.33 9.64 9.82
N ARG A 661 -1.60 10.21 10.79
CA ARG A 661 -1.04 11.56 10.69
C ARG A 661 0.43 11.63 11.11
N ASP A 662 1.17 12.52 10.45
CA ASP A 662 2.56 12.84 10.78
C ASP A 662 2.66 13.63 12.11
N GLY A 663 3.89 13.93 12.55
CA GLY A 663 4.13 14.73 13.77
C GLY A 663 3.72 16.20 13.67
N GLU A 664 3.28 16.66 12.50
CA GLU A 664 2.78 18.01 12.21
C GLU A 664 1.26 18.06 12.02
N GLY A 665 0.61 16.89 11.96
CA GLY A 665 -0.82 16.74 11.79
C GLY A 665 -1.30 16.59 10.34
N ARG A 666 -0.41 16.45 9.36
CA ARG A 666 -0.77 16.14 7.98
C ARG A 666 -1.14 14.66 7.86
N VAL A 667 -1.95 14.31 6.87
CA VAL A 667 -2.30 12.91 6.57
C VAL A 667 -1.09 12.21 5.97
N GLU A 668 -0.76 11.01 6.47
CA GLU A 668 0.29 10.16 5.93
C GLU A 668 -0.16 9.57 4.58
N SER A 669 0.76 9.45 3.62
CA SER A 669 0.45 9.01 2.24
C SER A 669 1.39 7.96 1.67
N SER A 670 2.09 7.22 2.54
CA SER A 670 3.06 6.21 2.10
C SER A 670 2.42 5.04 1.36
N ALA A 671 1.15 4.69 1.63
CA ALA A 671 0.46 3.59 0.95
C ALA A 671 0.12 3.93 -0.51
N CYS A 672 -0.34 5.16 -0.75
CA CYS A 672 -0.50 5.84 -2.04
C CYS A 672 -1.27 7.17 -1.84
N CYS A 673 -2.34 7.11 -1.05
CA CYS A 673 -3.33 8.17 -0.86
C CYS A 673 -3.46 8.54 0.62
N ASN A 674 -4.61 8.35 1.26
CA ASN A 674 -4.85 8.84 2.63
C ASN A 674 -4.76 7.67 3.62
N ASN A 675 -3.56 7.37 4.16
CA ASN A 675 -3.35 6.20 5.03
C ASN A 675 -4.35 6.16 6.20
N THR A 676 -4.90 4.99 6.52
CA THR A 676 -5.75 4.78 7.70
C THR A 676 -4.91 4.48 8.95
N ALA A 677 -5.53 4.62 10.13
CA ALA A 677 -4.91 4.34 11.42
C ALA A 677 -5.57 3.14 12.14
N SER A 678 -5.31 1.91 11.69
CA SER A 678 -5.83 0.68 12.33
C SER A 678 -5.47 0.51 13.81
N GLU A 679 -4.45 1.23 14.30
CA GLU A 679 -4.10 1.36 15.72
C GLU A 679 -5.16 2.13 16.56
N HIS A 680 -6.11 2.81 15.93
CA HIS A 680 -7.24 3.46 16.57
C HIS A 680 -8.44 2.51 16.69
N ALA A 681 -9.08 2.48 17.86
CA ALA A 681 -9.97 1.39 18.26
C ALA A 681 -11.24 1.26 17.38
N MET A 682 -11.81 2.38 16.91
CA MET A 682 -12.98 2.36 16.03
C MET A 682 -12.60 2.13 14.55
N VAL A 683 -11.33 2.32 14.17
CA VAL A 683 -10.81 1.89 12.85
C VAL A 683 -10.64 0.37 12.82
N GLU A 684 -9.96 -0.21 13.83
CA GLU A 684 -9.90 -1.66 14.01
C GLU A 684 -11.31 -2.28 14.04
N ARG A 685 -12.24 -1.66 14.78
CA ARG A 685 -13.63 -2.12 14.85
C ARG A 685 -14.28 -2.12 13.46
N LEU A 686 -14.20 -1.01 12.72
CA LEU A 686 -14.81 -0.90 11.40
C LEU A 686 -14.26 -1.97 10.43
N ILE A 687 -12.94 -2.23 10.45
CA ILE A 687 -12.30 -3.28 9.66
C ILE A 687 -12.86 -4.67 10.05
N VAL A 688 -12.95 -4.98 11.35
CA VAL A 688 -13.46 -6.28 11.82
C VAL A 688 -14.95 -6.44 11.48
N ASP A 689 -15.77 -5.43 11.75
CA ASP A 689 -17.22 -5.44 11.47
C ASP A 689 -17.49 -5.59 9.96
N ASP A 690 -16.61 -5.06 9.09
CA ASP A 690 -16.72 -5.18 7.65
C ASP A 690 -16.29 -6.56 7.11
N VAL A 691 -15.17 -7.11 7.57
CA VAL A 691 -14.74 -8.48 7.24
C VAL A 691 -15.80 -9.51 7.66
N LEU A 692 -16.40 -9.34 8.85
CA LEU A 692 -17.50 -10.19 9.31
C LEU A 692 -18.77 -10.03 8.46
N MET A 693 -19.02 -8.83 7.94
CA MET A 693 -20.13 -8.58 7.02
C MET A 693 -19.92 -9.32 5.68
N TRP A 694 -18.75 -9.20 5.06
CA TRP A 694 -18.40 -9.94 3.84
C TRP A 694 -18.46 -11.46 4.05
N ALA A 695 -17.92 -11.96 5.16
CA ALA A 695 -17.97 -13.38 5.50
C ALA A 695 -19.41 -13.90 5.69
N THR A 696 -20.27 -13.20 6.44
CA THR A 696 -21.61 -13.70 6.78
C THR A 696 -22.68 -13.38 5.73
N GLN A 697 -22.71 -12.14 5.23
CA GLN A 697 -23.74 -11.63 4.34
C GLN A 697 -23.47 -11.93 2.86
N TYR A 698 -22.19 -11.98 2.47
CA TYR A 698 -21.77 -12.28 1.10
C TYR A 698 -21.09 -13.65 0.95
N LYS A 699 -20.93 -14.42 2.05
CA LYS A 699 -20.41 -15.80 2.06
C LYS A 699 -19.05 -15.97 1.37
N VAL A 700 -18.22 -14.94 1.48
CA VAL A 700 -16.82 -14.92 1.03
C VAL A 700 -16.01 -15.98 1.77
N ASP A 701 -15.07 -16.61 1.06
CA ASP A 701 -14.24 -17.74 1.51
C ASP A 701 -12.81 -17.33 1.92
N GLY A 702 -12.41 -16.09 1.69
CA GLY A 702 -11.12 -15.57 2.15
C GLY A 702 -10.90 -14.10 1.81
N PHE A 703 -9.81 -13.54 2.34
CA PHE A 703 -9.50 -12.13 2.22
C PHE A 703 -8.02 -11.93 1.88
N ARG A 704 -7.75 -11.16 0.81
CA ARG A 704 -6.42 -10.63 0.50
C ARG A 704 -6.35 -9.20 1.03
N PHE A 705 -5.48 -8.94 1.98
CA PHE A 705 -5.28 -7.62 2.56
C PHE A 705 -4.21 -6.85 1.78
N ASP A 706 -4.65 -5.82 1.09
CA ASP A 706 -3.79 -4.84 0.42
C ASP A 706 -2.92 -4.10 1.43
N LEU A 707 -1.63 -3.94 1.09
CA LEU A 707 -0.60 -3.34 1.95
C LEU A 707 -0.79 -3.67 3.44
N MET A 708 -0.99 -4.97 3.73
CA MET A 708 -1.25 -5.49 5.08
C MET A 708 -0.21 -5.03 6.12
N GLY A 709 1.04 -4.77 5.71
CA GLY A 709 2.07 -4.16 6.54
C GLY A 709 1.75 -2.77 7.12
N HIS A 710 0.74 -2.06 6.60
CA HIS A 710 0.23 -0.79 7.16
C HIS A 710 -0.87 -0.99 8.21
N LEU A 711 -1.34 -2.24 8.38
CA LEU A 711 -2.29 -2.65 9.41
C LEU A 711 -1.57 -3.18 10.65
N MET A 712 -2.18 -3.02 11.83
CA MET A 712 -1.63 -3.57 13.07
C MET A 712 -1.77 -5.09 13.13
N LYS A 713 -0.75 -5.79 13.62
CA LYS A 713 -0.77 -7.25 13.83
C LYS A 713 -1.92 -7.67 14.75
N HIS A 714 -2.26 -6.87 15.77
CA HIS A 714 -3.36 -7.20 16.67
C HIS A 714 -4.73 -7.17 15.95
N THR A 715 -4.92 -6.25 14.99
CA THR A 715 -6.12 -6.20 14.15
C THR A 715 -6.26 -7.47 13.30
N MET A 716 -5.18 -7.90 12.66
CA MET A 716 -5.16 -9.16 11.90
C MET A 716 -5.48 -10.39 12.75
N LEU A 717 -4.94 -10.47 13.98
CA LEU A 717 -5.24 -11.54 14.92
C LEU A 717 -6.68 -11.46 15.46
N ARG A 718 -7.23 -10.26 15.64
CA ARG A 718 -8.64 -10.04 16.04
C ARG A 718 -9.59 -10.50 14.93
N ILE A 719 -9.27 -10.21 13.67
CA ILE A 719 -10.01 -10.71 12.50
C ILE A 719 -9.99 -12.24 12.46
N ARG A 720 -8.81 -12.88 12.55
CA ARG A 720 -8.68 -14.36 12.59
C ARG A 720 -9.55 -14.96 13.70
N THR A 721 -9.45 -14.42 14.91
CA THR A 721 -10.23 -14.88 16.08
C THR A 721 -11.75 -14.71 15.87
N ALA A 722 -12.17 -13.60 15.28
CA ALA A 722 -13.58 -13.33 15.02
C ALA A 722 -14.14 -14.28 13.95
N LEU A 723 -13.39 -14.53 12.87
CA LEU A 723 -13.75 -15.50 11.83
C LEU A 723 -13.80 -16.93 12.39
N ASP A 724 -12.85 -17.34 13.22
CA ASP A 724 -12.84 -18.68 13.85
C ASP A 724 -14.04 -18.97 14.76
N SER A 725 -14.77 -17.92 15.16
CA SER A 725 -16.02 -18.03 15.92
C SER A 725 -17.27 -18.23 15.06
N LEU A 726 -17.19 -18.00 13.74
CA LEU A 726 -18.32 -18.18 12.83
C LEU A 726 -18.57 -19.66 12.51
N THR A 727 -19.81 -20.09 12.72
CA THR A 727 -20.31 -21.46 12.56
C THR A 727 -21.40 -21.54 11.49
N ILE A 728 -21.53 -22.71 10.85
CA ILE A 728 -22.58 -22.94 9.84
C ILE A 728 -23.97 -22.80 10.47
N GLU A 729 -24.13 -23.27 11.71
CA GLU A 729 -25.40 -23.33 12.43
C GLU A 729 -25.95 -21.95 12.80
N GLU A 730 -25.08 -21.02 13.21
CA GLU A 730 -25.48 -19.68 13.68
C GLU A 730 -25.32 -18.60 12.59
N HIS A 731 -24.32 -18.75 11.72
CA HIS A 731 -23.89 -17.72 10.76
C HIS A 731 -24.00 -18.16 9.29
N GLY A 732 -24.28 -19.44 9.03
CA GLY A 732 -24.40 -20.00 7.68
C GLY A 732 -23.09 -20.09 6.90
N VAL A 733 -21.94 -20.03 7.58
CA VAL A 733 -20.58 -20.17 7.02
C VAL A 733 -19.66 -20.87 8.02
N ASP A 734 -18.72 -21.69 7.53
CA ASP A 734 -17.62 -22.21 8.36
C ASP A 734 -16.45 -21.23 8.33
N GLY A 735 -16.30 -20.45 9.39
CA GLY A 735 -15.28 -19.40 9.47
C GLY A 735 -13.85 -19.91 9.63
N LYS A 736 -13.66 -21.15 10.08
CA LYS A 736 -12.34 -21.78 10.17
C LYS A 736 -11.78 -22.16 8.81
N SER A 737 -12.65 -22.37 7.82
CA SER A 737 -12.27 -22.55 6.42
C SER A 737 -11.94 -21.24 5.69
N ILE A 738 -12.16 -20.06 6.31
CA ILE A 738 -11.90 -18.76 5.67
C ILE A 738 -10.40 -18.46 5.73
N TYR A 739 -9.73 -18.37 4.58
CA TYR A 739 -8.29 -18.12 4.48
C TYR A 739 -7.96 -16.61 4.50
N LEU A 740 -6.86 -16.23 5.15
CA LEU A 740 -6.39 -14.83 5.23
C LEU A 740 -4.96 -14.75 4.72
N TYR A 741 -4.69 -13.81 3.83
CA TYR A 741 -3.34 -13.48 3.40
C TYR A 741 -3.23 -12.01 2.97
N GLY A 742 -2.03 -11.52 2.67
CA GLY A 742 -1.87 -10.18 2.12
C GLY A 742 -0.42 -9.74 1.93
N GLU A 743 -0.27 -8.43 1.77
CA GLU A 743 1.02 -7.79 1.49
C GLU A 743 1.73 -7.33 2.76
N GLY A 744 2.49 -8.23 3.38
CA GLY A 744 3.28 -7.93 4.58
C GLY A 744 4.55 -7.11 4.32
N TRP A 745 4.53 -6.15 3.39
CA TRP A 745 5.66 -5.26 3.09
C TRP A 745 5.92 -4.29 4.26
N ASP A 746 7.18 -4.02 4.60
CA ASP A 746 7.54 -3.11 5.70
C ASP A 746 8.21 -1.84 5.14
N PHE A 747 7.50 -0.71 5.15
CA PHE A 747 7.96 0.57 4.63
C PHE A 747 7.10 1.75 5.14
N GLY A 748 7.57 2.99 4.92
CA GLY A 748 6.83 4.19 5.31
C GLY A 748 6.87 4.45 6.82
N GLU A 749 5.84 5.09 7.37
CA GLU A 749 5.76 5.47 8.78
C GLU A 749 5.59 4.27 9.75
N VAL A 750 5.18 3.12 9.23
CA VAL A 750 4.98 1.87 9.99
C VAL A 750 6.24 1.00 10.06
N GLU A 751 7.24 1.27 9.21
CA GLU A 751 8.48 0.48 9.10
C GLU A 751 9.15 0.25 10.46
N ASN A 752 9.72 -0.94 10.66
CA ASN A 752 10.39 -1.34 11.90
C ASN A 752 9.48 -1.20 13.15
N ASN A 753 8.16 -1.34 12.98
CA ASN A 753 7.13 -1.15 14.02
C ASN A 753 6.95 0.32 14.48
N GLY A 754 7.23 1.31 13.62
CA GLY A 754 7.24 2.74 13.98
C GLY A 754 5.96 3.27 14.63
N ARG A 755 4.78 2.72 14.25
CA ARG A 755 3.47 3.07 14.84
C ARG A 755 2.93 2.04 15.84
N GLY A 756 3.61 0.91 16.01
CA GLY A 756 3.11 -0.28 16.71
C GLY A 756 3.53 -1.53 15.96
N VAL A 757 3.29 -2.72 16.53
CA VAL A 757 3.64 -3.98 15.84
C VAL A 757 2.70 -4.21 14.66
N ASN A 758 3.19 -3.92 13.46
CA ASN A 758 2.46 -4.01 12.20
C ASN A 758 2.48 -5.44 11.62
N ALA A 759 1.59 -5.74 10.68
CA ALA A 759 1.45 -7.05 10.05
C ALA A 759 2.44 -7.28 8.88
N ALA A 760 3.70 -6.86 9.06
CA ALA A 760 4.80 -7.18 8.16
C ALA A 760 5.17 -8.68 8.20
N GLN A 761 5.74 -9.22 7.13
CA GLN A 761 6.08 -10.65 6.96
C GLN A 761 6.82 -11.25 8.16
N GLN A 762 7.85 -10.56 8.67
CA GLN A 762 8.64 -11.04 9.82
C GLN A 762 7.81 -11.10 11.12
N ASN A 763 6.85 -10.19 11.27
CA ASN A 763 5.94 -10.13 12.40
C ASN A 763 4.83 -11.19 12.32
N LEU A 764 4.49 -11.71 11.13
CA LEU A 764 3.41 -12.68 10.93
C LEU A 764 3.80 -14.15 11.17
N HIS A 765 5.07 -14.45 11.43
CA HIS A 765 5.54 -15.79 11.77
C HIS A 765 4.71 -16.46 12.88
N GLY A 766 4.09 -17.61 12.58
CA GLY A 766 3.32 -18.40 13.53
C GLY A 766 1.93 -17.83 13.87
N THR A 767 1.34 -17.04 12.97
CA THR A 767 -0.02 -16.48 13.12
C THR A 767 -1.07 -17.24 12.32
N GLY A 768 -0.68 -18.08 11.36
CA GLY A 768 -1.57 -18.74 10.40
C GLY A 768 -2.12 -17.81 9.31
N ILE A 769 -1.57 -16.61 9.17
CA ILE A 769 -1.95 -15.62 8.16
C ILE A 769 -0.88 -15.60 7.06
N GLY A 770 -1.32 -15.73 5.80
CA GLY A 770 -0.44 -15.73 4.64
C GLY A 770 0.16 -14.38 4.33
N SER A 771 1.36 -14.38 3.75
CA SER A 771 1.89 -13.22 3.04
C SER A 771 2.56 -13.58 1.73
N PHE A 772 2.51 -12.66 0.77
CA PHE A 772 3.22 -12.82 -0.51
C PHE A 772 4.73 -13.00 -0.30
N ASN A 773 5.34 -13.84 -1.13
CA ASN A 773 6.77 -14.13 -1.09
C ASN A 773 7.52 -13.47 -2.27
N ASP A 774 7.84 -12.19 -2.08
CA ASP A 774 8.67 -11.36 -2.95
C ASP A 774 10.06 -11.95 -3.19
N ARG A 775 10.72 -12.52 -2.17
CA ARG A 775 12.06 -13.11 -2.34
C ARG A 775 12.06 -14.24 -3.35
N PHE A 776 11.04 -15.10 -3.28
CA PHE A 776 10.83 -16.17 -4.24
C PHE A 776 10.54 -15.64 -5.65
N ARG A 777 9.60 -14.69 -5.80
CA ARG A 777 9.32 -14.01 -7.08
C ARG A 777 10.60 -13.47 -7.72
N ASP A 778 11.37 -12.69 -6.96
CA ASP A 778 12.55 -11.98 -7.43
C ASP A 778 13.72 -12.92 -7.78
N ALA A 779 13.86 -14.06 -7.09
CA ALA A 779 14.83 -15.08 -7.44
C ALA A 779 14.45 -15.87 -8.71
N VAL A 780 13.15 -16.15 -8.92
CA VAL A 780 12.66 -16.82 -10.13
C VAL A 780 12.76 -15.90 -11.34
N ILE A 781 12.26 -14.67 -11.24
CA ILE A 781 12.10 -13.74 -12.38
C ILE A 781 13.31 -12.82 -12.56
N GLY A 782 13.97 -12.39 -11.49
CA GLY A 782 15.21 -11.62 -11.53
C GLY A 782 15.07 -10.13 -11.27
N GLY A 783 15.98 -9.59 -10.45
CA GLY A 783 15.98 -8.20 -10.05
C GLY A 783 14.89 -7.94 -9.00
N SER A 784 14.14 -6.87 -9.18
CA SER A 784 12.95 -6.52 -8.40
C SER A 784 12.12 -5.49 -9.20
N PRO A 785 10.87 -5.16 -8.81
CA PRO A 785 10.07 -4.10 -9.43
C PRO A 785 10.76 -2.75 -9.59
N PHE A 786 11.71 -2.44 -8.70
CA PHE A 786 12.48 -1.18 -8.67
C PHE A 786 13.91 -1.33 -9.22
N GLY A 787 14.28 -2.53 -9.67
CA GLY A 787 15.60 -2.85 -10.21
C GLY A 787 15.75 -2.52 -11.70
N HIS A 788 16.89 -2.89 -12.30
CA HIS A 788 17.05 -2.77 -13.75
C HIS A 788 16.12 -3.79 -14.45
N PRO A 789 15.27 -3.38 -15.41
CA PRO A 789 14.22 -4.25 -15.95
C PRO A 789 14.79 -5.49 -16.64
N GLN A 790 15.99 -5.43 -17.22
CA GLN A 790 16.65 -6.57 -17.87
C GLN A 790 17.47 -7.47 -16.92
N GLN A 791 17.52 -7.21 -15.61
CA GLN A 791 18.25 -8.08 -14.68
C GLN A 791 17.62 -9.47 -14.64
N GLN A 792 18.38 -10.53 -14.94
CA GLN A 792 17.83 -11.90 -15.07
C GLN A 792 17.80 -12.66 -13.74
N GLY A 793 16.80 -13.55 -13.62
CA GLY A 793 16.67 -14.54 -12.56
C GLY A 793 16.76 -15.96 -13.11
N PHE A 794 16.40 -16.94 -12.29
CA PHE A 794 16.45 -18.36 -12.66
C PHE A 794 15.68 -18.65 -13.96
N ALA A 795 14.38 -18.35 -13.99
CA ALA A 795 13.48 -18.70 -15.10
C ALA A 795 13.64 -17.81 -16.34
N THR A 796 14.38 -16.70 -16.25
CA THR A 796 14.60 -15.78 -17.39
C THR A 796 15.99 -15.93 -18.02
N GLY A 797 16.79 -16.91 -17.59
CA GLY A 797 18.03 -17.30 -18.26
C GLY A 797 19.34 -16.80 -17.65
N LEU A 798 19.36 -16.34 -16.39
CA LEU A 798 20.59 -15.93 -15.70
C LEU A 798 21.71 -16.97 -15.86
N MET A 799 22.91 -16.53 -16.23
CA MET A 799 24.11 -17.34 -16.56
C MET A 799 23.98 -18.31 -17.75
N LEU A 800 22.84 -18.99 -17.95
CA LEU A 800 22.68 -20.03 -18.97
C LEU A 800 22.30 -19.50 -20.36
N MET A 801 21.59 -18.37 -20.41
CA MET A 801 21.20 -17.64 -21.61
C MET A 801 21.30 -16.13 -21.32
N PRO A 802 22.52 -15.62 -21.05
CA PRO A 802 22.72 -14.26 -20.58
C PRO A 802 22.30 -13.25 -21.64
N ASN A 803 21.63 -12.19 -21.20
CA ASN A 803 21.29 -11.05 -22.04
C ASN A 803 22.40 -9.99 -22.05
N GLU A 804 22.18 -8.95 -22.83
CA GLU A 804 23.11 -7.86 -23.05
C GLU A 804 23.44 -7.10 -21.75
N TYR A 805 22.47 -6.99 -20.83
CA TYR A 805 22.67 -6.38 -19.51
C TYR A 805 23.55 -7.25 -18.61
N GLU A 806 23.28 -8.56 -18.50
CA GLU A 806 24.08 -9.48 -17.67
C GLU A 806 25.53 -9.61 -18.17
N GLU A 807 25.76 -9.66 -19.49
CA GLU A 807 27.12 -9.63 -20.04
C GLU A 807 27.84 -8.31 -19.73
N SER A 808 27.13 -7.17 -19.71
CA SER A 808 27.71 -5.87 -19.34
C SER A 808 28.12 -5.82 -17.86
N GLU A 809 27.27 -6.33 -16.95
CA GLU A 809 27.58 -6.47 -15.51
C GLU A 809 28.79 -7.37 -15.29
N ARG A 810 28.88 -8.48 -16.04
CA ARG A 810 30.03 -9.40 -15.97
C ARG A 810 31.34 -8.73 -16.39
N GLN A 811 31.34 -8.01 -17.52
CA GLN A 811 32.52 -7.29 -18.02
C GLN A 811 32.97 -6.21 -17.02
N TYR A 812 32.01 -5.46 -16.46
CA TYR A 812 32.28 -4.44 -15.44
C TYR A 812 32.91 -5.03 -14.17
N ARG A 813 32.41 -6.19 -13.70
CA ARG A 813 32.94 -6.87 -12.51
C ARG A 813 34.32 -7.46 -12.72
N SER A 814 34.62 -7.97 -13.92
CA SER A 814 35.99 -8.39 -14.28
C SER A 814 36.96 -7.22 -14.13
N TYR A 815 36.62 -6.06 -14.70
CA TYR A 815 37.45 -4.86 -14.64
C TYR A 815 37.71 -4.35 -13.21
N ILE A 816 36.71 -4.40 -12.31
CA ILE A 816 36.90 -4.07 -10.89
C ILE A 816 37.84 -5.06 -10.21
N TYR A 817 37.70 -6.36 -10.50
CA TYR A 817 38.56 -7.37 -9.88
C TYR A 817 40.04 -7.15 -10.26
N ASP A 818 40.32 -6.97 -11.55
CA ASP A 818 41.66 -6.73 -12.07
C ASP A 818 42.28 -5.44 -11.48
N SER A 819 41.53 -4.33 -11.46
CA SER A 819 41.99 -3.06 -10.88
C SER A 819 42.18 -3.10 -9.35
N SER A 820 41.45 -3.95 -8.63
CA SER A 820 41.62 -4.15 -7.18
C SER A 820 42.80 -5.06 -6.80
N SER A 821 43.21 -5.96 -7.71
CA SER A 821 44.36 -6.85 -7.50
C SER A 821 45.72 -6.17 -7.74
N GLY A 822 45.72 -4.95 -8.30
CA GLY A 822 46.89 -4.12 -8.64
C GLY A 822 47.68 -3.52 -7.46
N SER A 823 48.13 -4.35 -6.51
CA SER A 823 49.01 -3.96 -5.40
C SER A 823 50.43 -4.49 -5.59
N SER A 824 51.28 -3.68 -6.22
CA SER A 824 52.75 -3.77 -6.34
C SER A 824 53.49 -5.05 -5.88
N SER A 825 54.03 -5.80 -6.84
CA SER A 825 55.32 -6.50 -6.67
C SER A 825 56.14 -6.45 -7.96
N SER A 826 57.07 -5.49 -8.06
CA SER A 826 58.02 -5.39 -9.16
C SER A 826 59.23 -6.32 -8.92
N SER A 827 59.18 -7.53 -9.46
CA SER A 827 60.35 -8.39 -9.68
C SER A 827 60.05 -9.30 -10.87
N GLY A 828 60.69 -9.03 -12.00
CA GLY A 828 60.39 -9.74 -13.24
C GLY A 828 61.07 -11.11 -13.31
N GLU A 829 60.32 -12.08 -13.81
CA GLU A 829 60.83 -13.25 -14.53
C GLU A 829 59.85 -13.49 -15.69
N GLU A 830 60.37 -13.54 -16.92
CA GLU A 830 59.57 -13.83 -18.11
C GLU A 830 59.29 -15.35 -18.15
N GLY A 831 58.05 -15.74 -17.84
CA GLY A 831 57.56 -17.11 -17.96
C GLY A 831 56.41 -17.17 -18.97
N GLU A 832 56.54 -18.01 -19.99
CA GLU A 832 55.50 -18.22 -21.01
C GLU A 832 54.29 -19.00 -20.45
N GLY A 833 53.08 -18.55 -20.79
CA GLY A 833 51.86 -19.37 -20.79
C GLY A 833 50.93 -19.21 -19.57
N GLY A 834 49.82 -18.49 -19.74
CA GLY A 834 48.77 -18.43 -18.73
C GLY A 834 47.68 -17.37 -18.92
N SER A 835 46.92 -17.40 -20.02
CA SER A 835 45.73 -16.53 -20.22
C SER A 835 44.50 -16.98 -19.39
N GLY A 836 44.71 -17.38 -18.12
CA GLY A 836 43.73 -18.13 -17.33
C GLY A 836 42.89 -17.31 -16.35
N GLY A 837 43.39 -16.18 -15.84
CA GLY A 837 42.77 -15.48 -14.70
C GLY A 837 41.48 -14.69 -15.01
N GLU A 838 41.46 -14.00 -16.15
CA GLU A 838 40.41 -13.01 -16.50
C GLU A 838 39.01 -13.67 -16.66
N GLY A 839 38.96 -14.91 -17.16
CA GLY A 839 37.71 -15.64 -17.38
C GLY A 839 37.12 -16.28 -16.12
N GLU A 840 37.95 -16.63 -15.13
CA GLU A 840 37.55 -17.52 -14.04
C GLU A 840 36.76 -16.78 -12.95
N ALA A 841 37.23 -15.63 -12.48
CA ALA A 841 36.58 -14.85 -11.42
C ALA A 841 35.16 -14.38 -11.81
N SER A 842 34.96 -13.98 -13.07
CA SER A 842 33.66 -13.52 -13.56
C SER A 842 32.63 -14.65 -13.69
N VAL A 843 33.07 -15.86 -14.06
CA VAL A 843 32.23 -17.07 -14.11
C VAL A 843 31.89 -17.58 -12.71
N VAL A 844 32.84 -17.49 -11.75
CA VAL A 844 32.59 -17.81 -10.34
C VAL A 844 31.49 -16.91 -9.75
N TRP A 845 31.52 -15.60 -10.02
CA TRP A 845 30.49 -14.68 -9.54
C TRP A 845 29.09 -14.99 -10.09
N TRP A 846 28.94 -15.24 -11.39
CA TRP A 846 27.66 -15.64 -11.98
C TRP A 846 27.14 -16.96 -11.40
N ARG A 847 28.02 -17.96 -11.26
CA ARG A 847 27.68 -19.25 -10.66
C ARG A 847 27.21 -19.10 -9.21
N GLN A 848 27.88 -18.23 -8.44
CA GLN A 848 27.46 -17.88 -7.09
C GLN A 848 26.09 -17.21 -7.07
N ARG A 849 25.88 -16.13 -7.85
CA ARG A 849 24.59 -15.41 -7.88
C ARG A 849 23.42 -16.30 -8.32
N LEU A 850 23.62 -17.18 -9.30
CA LEU A 850 22.59 -18.16 -9.69
C LEU A 850 22.37 -19.21 -8.58
N GLY A 851 23.41 -19.67 -7.91
CA GLY A 851 23.29 -20.58 -6.77
C GLY A 851 22.55 -19.96 -5.58
N GLU A 852 22.83 -18.71 -5.25
CA GLU A 852 22.12 -17.93 -4.22
C GLU A 852 20.66 -17.72 -4.59
N SER A 853 20.36 -17.48 -5.88
CA SER A 853 18.98 -17.42 -6.39
C SER A 853 18.28 -18.78 -6.24
N VAL A 854 18.98 -19.88 -6.54
CA VAL A 854 18.43 -21.23 -6.33
C VAL A 854 18.23 -21.53 -4.85
N ASP A 855 19.08 -21.08 -3.94
CA ASP A 855 18.90 -21.21 -2.49
C ASP A 855 17.60 -20.53 -2.01
N VAL A 856 17.31 -19.33 -2.52
CA VAL A 856 16.05 -18.63 -2.26
C VAL A 856 14.84 -19.41 -2.82
N ILE A 857 14.95 -19.95 -4.03
CA ILE A 857 13.88 -20.74 -4.65
C ILE A 857 13.65 -22.04 -3.88
N GLN A 858 14.71 -22.72 -3.44
CA GLN A 858 14.61 -23.94 -2.63
C GLN A 858 13.93 -23.67 -1.28
N ALA A 859 14.28 -22.57 -0.60
CA ALA A 859 13.59 -22.16 0.62
C ALA A 859 12.09 -21.89 0.38
N GLY A 860 11.72 -21.18 -0.70
CA GLY A 860 10.32 -20.94 -1.05
C GLY A 860 9.57 -22.21 -1.49
N MET A 861 10.20 -23.11 -2.25
CA MET A 861 9.64 -24.42 -2.60
C MET A 861 9.46 -25.33 -1.37
N ALA A 862 10.21 -25.12 -0.29
CA ALA A 862 9.98 -25.73 1.02
C ALA A 862 8.95 -24.97 1.89
N GLY A 863 8.16 -24.04 1.33
CA GLY A 863 7.11 -23.29 2.04
C GLY A 863 7.61 -22.02 2.73
N ASN A 864 8.78 -21.51 2.36
CA ASN A 864 9.45 -20.33 2.93
C ASN A 864 9.60 -20.37 4.46
N LEU A 865 9.80 -21.58 4.99
CA LEU A 865 9.91 -21.86 6.41
C LEU A 865 11.24 -21.35 6.97
N ARG A 866 11.19 -20.49 7.99
CA ARG A 866 12.39 -19.90 8.62
C ARG A 866 13.37 -20.96 9.10
N ASP A 867 12.85 -22.00 9.74
CA ASP A 867 13.65 -22.97 10.48
C ASP A 867 13.88 -24.29 9.71
N PHE A 868 13.44 -24.38 8.44
CA PHE A 868 13.73 -25.53 7.57
C PHE A 868 15.20 -25.54 7.15
N ALA A 869 15.90 -26.63 7.43
CA ALA A 869 17.32 -26.84 7.16
C ALA A 869 17.56 -27.67 5.88
N PHE A 870 18.48 -27.20 5.04
CA PHE A 870 18.90 -27.87 3.81
C PHE A 870 20.36 -27.57 3.45
N ALA A 871 20.90 -28.32 2.48
CA ALA A 871 22.23 -28.05 1.92
C ALA A 871 22.13 -26.95 0.85
N SER A 872 22.83 -25.83 1.06
CA SER A 872 22.86 -24.71 0.11
C SER A 872 23.38 -25.15 -1.26
N HIS A 873 22.68 -24.75 -2.33
CA HIS A 873 23.11 -24.84 -3.72
C HIS A 873 24.41 -24.06 -3.95
N ALA A 874 24.49 -22.81 -3.48
CA ALA A 874 25.68 -21.99 -3.66
C ALA A 874 26.94 -22.54 -2.96
N THR A 875 26.80 -23.05 -1.72
CA THR A 875 27.95 -23.31 -0.83
C THR A 875 28.10 -24.76 -0.37
N GLY A 876 27.02 -25.55 -0.36
CA GLY A 876 26.99 -26.93 0.15
C GLY A 876 26.92 -27.03 1.67
N ASN A 877 26.98 -25.90 2.38
CA ASN A 877 26.82 -25.84 3.82
C ASN A 877 25.36 -26.12 4.21
N GLN A 878 25.16 -26.70 5.39
CA GLN A 878 23.83 -26.76 6.00
C GLN A 878 23.43 -25.35 6.46
N VAL A 879 22.29 -24.89 5.97
CA VAL A 879 21.69 -23.59 6.29
C VAL A 879 20.20 -23.77 6.56
N THR A 880 19.63 -22.88 7.36
CA THR A 880 18.17 -22.71 7.47
C THR A 880 17.69 -21.60 6.56
N GLY A 881 16.41 -21.62 6.16
CA GLY A 881 15.85 -20.56 5.32
C GLY A 881 16.00 -19.14 5.92
N GLY A 882 15.94 -19.01 7.25
CA GLY A 882 16.15 -17.76 7.98
C GLY A 882 17.62 -17.33 8.13
N GLN A 883 18.57 -18.19 7.75
CA GLN A 883 20.00 -17.86 7.65
C GLN A 883 20.40 -17.41 6.24
N LEU A 884 19.50 -17.51 5.26
CA LEU A 884 19.64 -16.85 3.96
C LEU A 884 19.16 -15.41 4.09
N TYR A 885 19.89 -14.48 3.48
CA TYR A 885 19.59 -13.05 3.52
C TYR A 885 19.46 -12.48 2.11
N THR A 886 18.52 -11.56 1.94
CA THR A 886 18.45 -10.72 0.74
C THR A 886 19.64 -9.77 0.67
N PHE A 887 19.88 -9.17 -0.50
CA PHE A 887 20.88 -8.11 -0.66
C PHE A 887 20.64 -6.92 0.29
N GLY A 888 19.39 -6.66 0.67
CA GLY A 888 19.00 -5.65 1.67
C GLY A 888 19.17 -6.08 3.14
N GLY A 889 19.66 -7.28 3.42
CA GLY A 889 19.92 -7.77 4.79
C GLY A 889 18.70 -8.28 5.56
N SER A 890 17.54 -8.42 4.93
CA SER A 890 16.39 -9.12 5.51
C SER A 890 16.52 -10.64 5.35
N PRO A 891 16.08 -11.47 6.31
CA PRO A 891 15.96 -12.91 6.12
C PRO A 891 15.06 -13.25 4.91
N VAL A 892 15.40 -14.32 4.20
CA VAL A 892 14.63 -14.80 3.04
C VAL A 892 13.36 -15.53 3.50
N ALA A 893 13.53 -16.51 4.39
CA ALA A 893 12.43 -17.32 4.89
C ALA A 893 11.94 -16.80 6.25
N TYR A 894 10.62 -16.62 6.36
CA TYR A 894 9.96 -16.04 7.54
C TYR A 894 8.84 -16.91 8.12
N ALA A 895 8.28 -17.85 7.35
CA ALA A 895 7.09 -18.61 7.74
C ALA A 895 7.38 -19.63 8.86
N ALA A 896 6.37 -19.94 9.67
CA ALA A 896 6.32 -21.07 10.60
C ALA A 896 5.59 -22.28 9.99
N SER A 897 4.64 -22.05 9.09
CA SER A 897 3.89 -23.09 8.35
C SER A 897 3.81 -22.75 6.86
N PRO A 898 3.79 -23.74 5.94
CA PRO A 898 3.85 -23.44 4.49
C PRO A 898 2.71 -22.56 3.97
N HIS A 899 1.53 -22.64 4.59
CA HIS A 899 0.39 -21.79 4.24
C HIS A 899 0.54 -20.30 4.66
N GLU A 900 1.56 -19.95 5.43
CA GLU A 900 1.92 -18.55 5.70
C GLU A 900 2.70 -17.93 4.52
N SER A 901 3.12 -18.72 3.52
CA SER A 901 3.82 -18.25 2.32
C SER A 901 2.98 -18.43 1.06
N VAL A 902 2.55 -17.30 0.49
CA VAL A 902 1.91 -17.24 -0.83
C VAL A 902 3.00 -17.05 -1.89
N THR A 903 3.27 -18.10 -2.66
CA THR A 903 4.31 -18.12 -3.70
C THR A 903 3.72 -17.71 -5.05
N TYR A 904 4.41 -16.81 -5.75
CA TYR A 904 3.97 -16.22 -7.02
C TYR A 904 5.17 -15.78 -7.86
N VAL A 905 4.94 -15.54 -9.15
CA VAL A 905 5.92 -14.97 -10.10
C VAL A 905 5.35 -13.77 -10.88
N SER A 906 4.06 -13.50 -10.71
CA SER A 906 3.24 -12.56 -11.47
C SER A 906 1.97 -12.27 -10.65
N ALA A 907 1.48 -11.05 -10.75
CA ALA A 907 0.25 -10.54 -10.13
C ALA A 907 -0.35 -9.48 -11.08
N HIS A 908 -1.43 -8.82 -10.67
CA HIS A 908 -2.03 -7.72 -11.41
C HIS A 908 -1.04 -6.54 -11.57
N ASP A 909 -0.21 -6.29 -10.55
CA ASP A 909 0.83 -5.27 -10.49
C ASP A 909 2.18 -5.73 -11.10
N ASN A 910 2.97 -4.75 -11.55
CA ASN A 910 4.19 -4.95 -12.35
C ASN A 910 3.90 -5.57 -13.73
N GLU A 911 4.97 -5.88 -14.48
CA GLU A 911 4.84 -6.53 -15.78
C GLU A 911 4.34 -7.99 -15.63
N THR A 912 3.45 -8.45 -16.53
CA THR A 912 2.95 -9.84 -16.56
C THR A 912 4.06 -10.87 -16.72
N LEU A 913 3.81 -12.15 -16.39
CA LEU A 913 4.81 -13.22 -16.57
C LEU A 913 5.35 -13.29 -18.01
N PHE A 914 4.48 -13.13 -19.01
CA PHE A 914 4.89 -13.13 -20.41
C PHE A 914 5.72 -11.90 -20.78
N ASP A 915 5.31 -10.72 -20.32
CA ASP A 915 5.99 -9.47 -20.60
C ASP A 915 7.37 -9.42 -19.94
N ILE A 916 7.48 -9.82 -18.67
CA ILE A 916 8.73 -9.77 -17.92
C ILE A 916 9.75 -10.80 -18.43
N VAL A 917 9.30 -11.99 -18.83
CA VAL A 917 10.14 -12.95 -19.58
C VAL A 917 10.56 -12.36 -20.93
N THR A 918 9.68 -11.63 -21.61
CA THR A 918 9.99 -11.00 -22.90
C THR A 918 11.05 -9.89 -22.78
N ILE A 919 10.97 -9.06 -21.74
CA ILE A 919 11.95 -8.01 -21.41
C ILE A 919 13.31 -8.61 -21.00
N LYS A 920 13.31 -9.66 -20.18
CA LYS A 920 14.53 -10.21 -19.57
C LYS A 920 15.27 -11.24 -20.41
N ALA A 921 14.59 -12.01 -21.26
CA ALA A 921 15.28 -13.02 -22.08
C ALA A 921 16.10 -12.38 -23.21
N ALA A 922 17.35 -12.84 -23.39
CA ALA A 922 18.29 -12.33 -24.38
C ALA A 922 17.73 -12.34 -25.81
N ALA A 923 18.14 -11.39 -26.65
CA ALA A 923 17.57 -11.23 -28.00
C ALA A 923 17.67 -12.48 -28.89
N ALA A 924 18.67 -13.34 -28.65
CA ALA A 924 18.88 -14.60 -29.36
C ALA A 924 17.97 -15.77 -28.90
N VAL A 925 17.26 -15.65 -27.77
CA VAL A 925 16.37 -16.71 -27.26
C VAL A 925 15.11 -16.80 -28.12
N ALA A 926 14.87 -17.99 -28.69
CA ALA A 926 13.77 -18.22 -29.63
C ALA A 926 12.38 -18.07 -28.97
N PRO A 927 11.33 -17.69 -29.71
CA PRO A 927 9.97 -17.52 -29.16
C PRO A 927 9.46 -18.74 -28.39
N GLN A 928 9.67 -19.96 -28.92
CA GLN A 928 9.25 -21.20 -28.25
C GLN A 928 10.02 -21.46 -26.95
N GLN A 929 11.26 -20.98 -26.83
CA GLN A 929 12.02 -21.04 -25.58
C GLN A 929 11.49 -20.04 -24.55
N ARG A 930 11.03 -18.85 -24.98
CA ARG A 930 10.35 -17.86 -24.11
C ARG A 930 9.01 -18.41 -23.57
N VAL A 931 8.26 -19.15 -24.39
CA VAL A 931 7.07 -19.90 -23.94
C VAL A 931 7.45 -20.99 -22.93
N ALA A 932 8.55 -21.71 -23.14
CA ALA A 932 9.05 -22.68 -22.16
C ALA A 932 9.51 -22.02 -20.83
N MET A 933 10.12 -20.83 -20.88
CA MET A 933 10.49 -20.05 -19.68
C MET A 933 9.27 -19.71 -18.81
N ASN A 934 8.15 -19.27 -19.43
CA ASN A 934 6.88 -19.04 -18.73
C ASN A 934 6.39 -20.32 -18.02
N ARG A 935 6.45 -21.46 -18.72
CA ARG A 935 6.07 -22.78 -18.17
C ARG A 935 6.97 -23.21 -17.01
N VAL A 936 8.29 -23.02 -17.11
CA VAL A 936 9.21 -23.30 -16.00
C VAL A 936 8.90 -22.41 -14.79
N ALA A 937 8.66 -21.11 -14.97
CA ALA A 937 8.28 -20.21 -13.88
C ALA A 937 7.02 -20.67 -13.16
N MET A 938 5.94 -21.00 -13.89
CA MET A 938 4.71 -21.56 -13.29
C MET A 938 4.93 -22.88 -12.55
N ALA A 939 5.79 -23.78 -13.07
CA ALA A 939 6.07 -25.06 -12.43
C ALA A 939 6.81 -24.90 -11.09
N VAL A 940 7.71 -23.93 -10.99
CA VAL A 940 8.40 -23.57 -9.73
C VAL A 940 7.39 -23.14 -8.67
N VAL A 941 6.35 -22.37 -9.03
CA VAL A 941 5.27 -21.99 -8.12
C VAL A 941 4.39 -23.20 -7.75
N ALA A 942 3.88 -23.92 -8.75
CA ALA A 942 2.83 -24.93 -8.55
C ALA A 942 3.28 -26.17 -7.76
N TRP A 943 4.57 -26.50 -7.78
CA TRP A 943 5.13 -27.71 -7.14
C TRP A 943 5.94 -27.43 -5.87
N GLY A 944 5.93 -26.20 -5.35
CA GLY A 944 6.41 -25.88 -3.99
C GLY A 944 5.38 -26.16 -2.89
N GLN A 945 5.80 -26.28 -1.63
CA GLN A 945 4.93 -26.56 -0.47
C GLN A 945 4.06 -25.36 -0.04
N GLY A 946 4.42 -24.14 -0.44
CA GLY A 946 3.63 -22.93 -0.18
C GLY A 946 2.30 -22.90 -0.93
N VAL A 947 1.52 -21.84 -0.73
CA VAL A 947 0.24 -21.61 -1.43
C VAL A 947 0.52 -21.00 -2.81
N PRO A 948 0.22 -21.71 -3.92
CA PRO A 948 0.44 -21.18 -5.26
C PRO A 948 -0.55 -20.07 -5.58
N PHE A 949 -0.04 -18.97 -6.09
CA PHE A 949 -0.81 -17.84 -6.59
C PHE A 949 -0.44 -17.58 -8.05
N ILE A 950 -1.48 -17.42 -8.88
CA ILE A 950 -1.41 -17.36 -10.34
C ILE A 950 -2.20 -16.12 -10.76
N HIS A 951 -1.61 -15.26 -11.58
CA HIS A 951 -2.32 -14.11 -12.14
C HIS A 951 -3.17 -14.54 -13.34
N ALA A 952 -4.38 -14.00 -13.47
CA ALA A 952 -5.29 -14.41 -14.53
C ALA A 952 -4.68 -14.22 -15.91
N GLY A 953 -4.58 -15.32 -16.66
CA GLY A 953 -4.01 -15.38 -17.99
C GLY A 953 -2.51 -15.71 -18.05
N ASP A 954 -1.81 -15.96 -16.94
CA ASP A 954 -0.43 -16.51 -17.00
C ASP A 954 -0.36 -17.80 -17.83
N ASP A 955 -1.40 -18.63 -17.72
CA ASP A 955 -1.56 -19.87 -18.50
C ASP A 955 -1.96 -19.61 -19.98
N LEU A 956 -2.48 -18.41 -20.27
CA LEU A 956 -2.78 -17.90 -21.60
C LEU A 956 -1.64 -17.05 -22.19
N LEU A 957 -0.47 -17.01 -21.54
CA LEU A 957 0.67 -16.15 -21.90
C LEU A 957 0.31 -14.66 -21.96
N ARG A 958 -0.67 -14.23 -21.14
CA ARG A 958 -1.24 -12.87 -21.12
C ARG A 958 -0.16 -11.81 -21.06
N SER A 959 -0.31 -10.82 -21.92
CA SER A 959 0.49 -9.62 -22.00
C SER A 959 -0.40 -8.40 -21.74
N LYS A 960 0.17 -7.36 -21.15
CA LYS A 960 -0.39 -6.01 -21.11
C LYS A 960 0.40 -5.06 -22.03
N SER A 961 0.96 -5.61 -23.11
CA SER A 961 1.86 -4.92 -24.05
C SER A 961 3.08 -4.29 -23.36
N LEU A 962 3.67 -5.00 -22.40
CA LEU A 962 4.77 -4.54 -21.52
C LEU A 962 4.40 -3.43 -20.53
N ASP A 963 3.12 -3.17 -20.25
CA ASP A 963 2.71 -2.26 -19.17
C ASP A 963 3.05 -2.84 -17.79
N ARG A 964 3.69 -2.04 -16.93
CA ARG A 964 4.02 -2.41 -15.55
C ARG A 964 2.98 -2.00 -14.50
N ASP A 965 2.05 -1.12 -14.84
CA ASP A 965 1.22 -0.43 -13.84
C ASP A 965 -0.06 0.01 -14.51
N SER A 966 -0.92 -0.99 -14.69
CA SER A 966 -2.04 -0.99 -15.64
C SER A 966 -3.39 -0.69 -15.00
N TYR A 967 -3.36 -0.12 -13.80
CA TYR A 967 -4.54 0.21 -12.97
C TYR A 967 -5.58 1.04 -13.72
N ASN A 968 -5.13 1.97 -14.56
CA ASN A 968 -5.94 2.90 -15.33
C ASN A 968 -5.50 2.89 -16.81
N SER A 969 -5.27 1.68 -17.34
CA SER A 969 -4.86 1.42 -18.74
C SER A 969 -6.00 0.86 -19.62
N GLY A 970 -7.24 0.90 -19.13
CA GLY A 970 -8.44 0.51 -19.87
C GLY A 970 -8.51 -0.97 -20.26
N ASP A 971 -9.60 -1.32 -20.94
CA ASP A 971 -9.82 -2.67 -21.51
C ASP A 971 -8.75 -3.06 -22.53
N TRP A 972 -8.19 -2.07 -23.26
CA TRP A 972 -7.29 -2.32 -24.39
C TRP A 972 -5.98 -3.00 -23.96
N PHE A 973 -5.32 -2.51 -22.91
CA PHE A 973 -4.09 -3.11 -22.41
C PHE A 973 -4.36 -4.29 -21.46
N ASN A 974 -5.43 -4.25 -20.67
CA ASN A 974 -5.73 -5.32 -19.72
C ASN A 974 -6.43 -6.55 -20.33
N ARG A 975 -6.89 -6.48 -21.60
CA ARG A 975 -7.66 -7.52 -22.30
C ARG A 975 -7.20 -8.95 -22.00
N LEU A 976 -8.16 -9.78 -21.55
CA LEU A 976 -8.02 -11.22 -21.44
C LEU A 976 -8.91 -11.90 -22.49
N ASP A 977 -8.31 -12.73 -23.35
CA ASP A 977 -8.98 -13.44 -24.46
C ASP A 977 -9.07 -14.95 -24.20
N TRP A 978 -10.20 -15.39 -23.66
CA TRP A 978 -10.49 -16.80 -23.36
C TRP A 978 -10.52 -17.71 -24.59
N SER A 979 -10.63 -17.16 -25.80
CA SER A 979 -10.58 -17.97 -27.04
C SER A 979 -9.17 -18.45 -27.37
N GLY A 980 -8.15 -17.85 -26.75
CA GLY A 980 -6.74 -18.08 -27.06
C GLY A 980 -6.32 -17.62 -28.46
N ALA A 981 -7.07 -16.70 -29.09
CA ALA A 981 -6.73 -16.15 -30.40
C ALA A 981 -5.57 -15.15 -30.30
N THR A 982 -5.43 -14.44 -29.17
CA THR A 982 -4.30 -13.55 -28.88
C THR A 982 -3.93 -13.56 -27.40
N SER A 983 -2.65 -13.30 -27.10
CA SER A 983 -2.19 -13.02 -25.73
C SER A 983 -2.23 -11.52 -25.38
N ASN A 984 -2.70 -10.67 -26.30
CA ASN A 984 -2.65 -9.20 -26.22
C ASN A 984 -1.23 -8.57 -26.34
N PHE A 985 -0.20 -9.32 -26.74
CA PHE A 985 1.16 -8.76 -26.92
C PHE A 985 1.31 -7.91 -28.20
N GLY A 986 1.93 -6.74 -28.05
CA GLY A 986 2.21 -5.84 -29.18
C GLY A 986 0.96 -5.11 -29.65
N VAL A 987 0.15 -4.56 -28.74
CA VAL A 987 -1.04 -3.76 -29.06
C VAL A 987 -0.79 -2.25 -28.96
N GLY A 988 0.48 -1.84 -29.02
CA GLY A 988 0.96 -0.47 -28.83
C GLY A 988 1.97 -0.39 -27.68
N LEU A 989 2.69 0.72 -27.61
CA LEU A 989 3.44 1.06 -26.40
C LEU A 989 2.46 1.30 -25.23
N PRO A 990 2.81 0.87 -24.01
CA PRO A 990 1.96 1.04 -22.84
C PRO A 990 1.97 2.51 -22.35
N PRO A 991 0.99 2.94 -21.53
CA PRO A 991 0.83 4.34 -21.12
C PRO A 991 2.11 5.02 -20.61
N HIS A 992 2.38 6.19 -21.18
CA HIS A 992 3.61 6.94 -20.97
C HIS A 992 3.84 7.32 -19.50
N GLU A 993 2.77 7.61 -18.75
CA GLU A 993 2.78 8.02 -17.33
C GLU A 993 3.66 7.10 -16.47
N LYS A 994 3.56 5.78 -16.69
CA LYS A 994 4.28 4.77 -15.92
C LYS A 994 5.44 4.14 -16.68
N ASN A 995 5.45 4.19 -18.03
CA ASN A 995 6.36 3.38 -18.86
C ASN A 995 7.24 4.17 -19.84
N GLY A 996 7.08 5.51 -19.95
CA GLY A 996 7.74 6.32 -20.97
C GLY A 996 9.28 6.29 -20.93
N ASP A 997 9.86 6.10 -19.74
CA ASP A 997 11.29 5.93 -19.49
C ASP A 997 11.86 4.62 -20.08
N LYS A 998 11.00 3.62 -20.28
CA LYS A 998 11.35 2.28 -20.81
C LYS A 998 10.99 2.10 -22.29
N TRP A 999 10.32 3.06 -22.93
CA TRP A 999 9.80 2.93 -24.29
C TRP A 999 10.86 2.58 -25.35
N ASP A 1000 12.10 3.10 -25.22
CA ASP A 1000 13.20 2.78 -26.16
C ASP A 1000 13.62 1.30 -26.10
N MET A 1001 13.46 0.64 -24.94
CA MET A 1001 13.65 -0.80 -24.75
C MET A 1001 12.44 -1.60 -25.24
N MET A 1002 11.23 -1.11 -24.97
CA MET A 1002 9.97 -1.79 -25.32
C MET A 1002 9.70 -1.80 -26.82
N ARG A 1003 9.93 -0.67 -27.52
CA ARG A 1003 9.62 -0.49 -28.95
C ARG A 1003 10.17 -1.60 -29.85
N PRO A 1004 11.47 -1.98 -29.82
CA PRO A 1004 11.99 -3.07 -30.66
C PRO A 1004 11.42 -4.45 -30.31
N LEU A 1005 10.99 -4.69 -29.06
CA LEU A 1005 10.34 -5.94 -28.66
C LEU A 1005 8.92 -6.01 -29.24
N LEU A 1006 8.12 -4.94 -29.08
CA LEU A 1006 6.76 -4.86 -29.60
C LEU A 1006 6.70 -4.88 -31.13
N ALA A 1007 7.68 -4.28 -31.81
CA ALA A 1007 7.81 -4.31 -33.26
C ALA A 1007 8.11 -5.72 -33.82
N ASN A 1008 8.74 -6.59 -33.02
CA ASN A 1008 9.13 -7.93 -33.45
C ASN A 1008 7.96 -8.91 -33.35
N GLN A 1009 7.18 -9.00 -34.42
CA GLN A 1009 6.03 -9.91 -34.50
C GLN A 1009 6.37 -11.41 -34.29
N SER A 1010 7.64 -11.82 -34.40
CA SER A 1010 8.02 -13.22 -34.09
C SER A 1010 7.93 -13.56 -32.60
N LEU A 1011 7.91 -12.56 -31.71
CA LEU A 1011 7.73 -12.74 -30.27
C LEU A 1011 6.25 -12.96 -29.86
N ARG A 1012 5.28 -12.71 -30.74
CA ARG A 1012 3.86 -12.95 -30.44
C ARG A 1012 3.59 -14.46 -30.28
N PRO A 1013 2.99 -14.91 -29.16
CA PRO A 1013 2.51 -16.27 -29.01
C PRO A 1013 1.47 -16.61 -30.09
N THR A 1014 1.50 -17.85 -30.58
CA THR A 1014 0.42 -18.39 -31.42
C THR A 1014 -0.68 -18.99 -30.54
N SER A 1015 -1.89 -19.17 -31.08
CA SER A 1015 -2.96 -19.90 -30.37
C SER A 1015 -2.57 -21.32 -29.95
N ALA A 1016 -1.62 -21.96 -30.66
CA ALA A 1016 -1.08 -23.25 -30.26
C ALA A 1016 -0.19 -23.14 -29.01
N ASP A 1017 0.64 -22.10 -28.92
CA ASP A 1017 1.46 -21.81 -27.74
C ASP A 1017 0.59 -21.49 -26.52
N ILE A 1018 -0.47 -20.69 -26.71
CA ILE A 1018 -1.46 -20.32 -25.69
C ILE A 1018 -2.22 -21.58 -25.21
N THR A 1019 -2.84 -22.34 -26.12
CA THR A 1019 -3.58 -23.57 -25.79
C THR A 1019 -2.71 -24.58 -25.04
N ALA A 1020 -1.48 -24.81 -25.52
CA ALA A 1020 -0.55 -25.73 -24.87
C ALA A 1020 -0.05 -25.24 -23.50
N THR A 1021 -0.05 -23.92 -23.25
CA THR A 1021 0.31 -23.35 -21.94
C THR A 1021 -0.85 -23.46 -20.95
N SER A 1022 -2.10 -23.28 -21.40
CA SER A 1022 -3.28 -23.50 -20.55
C SER A 1022 -3.43 -24.98 -20.17
N HIS A 1023 -3.24 -25.89 -21.12
CA HIS A 1023 -3.13 -27.33 -20.86
C HIS A 1023 -1.98 -27.69 -19.91
N TYR A 1024 -0.90 -26.90 -19.90
CA TYR A 1024 0.24 -27.10 -19.01
C TYR A 1024 -0.07 -26.66 -17.57
N LEU A 1025 -0.71 -25.52 -17.33
CA LEU A 1025 -1.16 -25.16 -15.96
C LEU A 1025 -2.14 -26.20 -15.42
N ARG A 1026 -3.09 -26.66 -16.25
CA ARG A 1026 -4.02 -27.73 -15.89
C ARG A 1026 -3.31 -29.04 -15.51
N MET A 1027 -2.20 -29.36 -16.17
CA MET A 1027 -1.32 -30.49 -15.81
C MET A 1027 -0.60 -30.24 -14.47
N LEU A 1028 0.00 -29.05 -14.28
CA LEU A 1028 0.71 -28.68 -13.05
C LEU A 1028 -0.19 -28.83 -11.82
N LEU A 1029 -1.40 -28.28 -11.89
CA LEU A 1029 -2.42 -28.39 -10.84
C LEU A 1029 -2.81 -29.85 -10.62
N ALA A 1030 -3.12 -30.60 -11.68
CA ALA A 1030 -3.53 -32.00 -11.54
C ALA A 1030 -2.42 -32.86 -10.90
N VAL A 1031 -1.14 -32.60 -11.19
CA VAL A 1031 0.01 -33.21 -10.52
C VAL A 1031 0.12 -32.75 -9.05
N ARG A 1032 -0.04 -31.46 -8.73
CA ARG A 1032 -0.05 -30.96 -7.35
C ARG A 1032 -1.12 -31.64 -6.49
N TYR A 1033 -2.33 -31.79 -7.01
CA TYR A 1033 -3.44 -32.40 -6.29
C TYR A 1033 -3.46 -33.93 -6.39
N SER A 1034 -2.60 -34.53 -7.24
CA SER A 1034 -2.32 -35.97 -7.28
C SER A 1034 -1.67 -36.51 -5.99
N SER A 1035 -0.99 -35.68 -5.21
CA SER A 1035 -0.35 -36.15 -3.97
C SER A 1035 -0.54 -35.18 -2.79
N PRO A 1036 -0.71 -35.66 -1.55
CA PRO A 1036 -0.58 -34.82 -0.36
C PRO A 1036 0.88 -34.39 -0.10
N LEU A 1037 1.86 -35.06 -0.71
CA LEU A 1037 3.29 -34.77 -0.54
C LEU A 1037 3.72 -33.42 -1.14
N PHE A 1038 2.91 -32.82 -2.04
CA PHE A 1038 3.09 -31.45 -2.53
C PHE A 1038 2.52 -30.36 -1.58
N ARG A 1039 1.78 -30.76 -0.54
CA ARG A 1039 0.92 -29.87 0.27
C ARG A 1039 1.03 -30.18 1.77
N LEU A 1040 2.25 -30.40 2.25
CA LEU A 1040 2.52 -30.73 3.64
C LEU A 1040 2.13 -29.53 4.55
N PRO A 1041 1.42 -29.73 5.67
CA PRO A 1041 0.83 -28.63 6.45
C PRO A 1041 1.76 -27.97 7.47
N SER A 1042 2.91 -28.56 7.81
CA SER A 1042 3.79 -28.07 8.88
C SER A 1042 5.28 -28.26 8.60
N LEU A 1043 6.10 -27.51 9.34
CA LEU A 1043 7.56 -27.60 9.30
C LEU A 1043 8.08 -29.01 9.57
N GLU A 1044 7.51 -29.74 10.53
CA GLU A 1044 7.97 -31.07 10.90
C GLU A 1044 7.84 -32.05 9.73
N LEU A 1045 6.70 -32.02 9.03
CA LEU A 1045 6.45 -32.88 7.88
C LEU A 1045 7.31 -32.48 6.68
N VAL A 1046 7.49 -31.18 6.42
CA VAL A 1046 8.39 -30.70 5.36
C VAL A 1046 9.83 -31.12 5.65
N GLN A 1047 10.31 -30.93 6.89
CA GLN A 1047 11.68 -31.25 7.30
C GLN A 1047 11.98 -32.75 7.29
N GLU A 1048 10.99 -33.60 7.61
CA GLU A 1048 11.10 -35.06 7.54
C GLU A 1048 11.26 -35.57 6.10
N ARG A 1049 10.65 -34.89 5.12
CA ARG A 1049 10.34 -35.47 3.80
C ARG A 1049 11.02 -34.79 2.62
N VAL A 1050 11.18 -33.48 2.66
CA VAL A 1050 11.67 -32.67 1.54
C VAL A 1050 13.20 -32.56 1.60
N GLN A 1051 13.85 -32.91 0.49
CA GLN A 1051 15.30 -32.82 0.33
C GLN A 1051 15.66 -32.24 -1.04
N PHE A 1052 16.66 -31.36 -1.09
CA PHE A 1052 17.22 -30.86 -2.35
C PHE A 1052 18.49 -31.64 -2.71
N LEU A 1053 18.50 -32.31 -3.87
CA LEU A 1053 19.54 -33.28 -4.24
C LEU A 1053 20.67 -32.71 -5.10
N ASN A 1054 20.54 -31.47 -5.59
CA ASN A 1054 21.56 -30.77 -6.36
C ASN A 1054 22.08 -29.59 -5.53
N ALA A 1055 23.21 -29.77 -4.84
CA ALA A 1055 23.72 -28.82 -3.86
C ALA A 1055 25.26 -28.67 -3.86
N GLY A 1056 25.74 -27.53 -3.38
CA GLY A 1056 27.15 -27.16 -3.27
C GLY A 1056 27.86 -26.78 -4.58
N PRO A 1057 29.15 -26.41 -4.52
CA PRO A 1057 29.87 -25.84 -5.66
C PRO A 1057 29.94 -26.74 -6.90
N ALA A 1058 29.75 -28.06 -6.74
CA ALA A 1058 29.69 -29.05 -7.81
C ALA A 1058 28.28 -29.23 -8.43
N ALA A 1059 27.24 -28.61 -7.85
CA ALA A 1059 25.87 -28.65 -8.37
C ALA A 1059 25.79 -28.17 -9.82
N LEU A 1060 24.86 -28.74 -10.58
CA LEU A 1060 24.60 -28.28 -11.93
C LEU A 1060 23.84 -26.94 -11.87
N PRO A 1061 24.34 -25.83 -12.45
CA PRO A 1061 23.68 -24.54 -12.37
C PRO A 1061 22.33 -24.53 -13.09
N GLY A 1062 21.36 -23.78 -12.56
CA GLY A 1062 20.04 -23.68 -13.18
C GLY A 1062 19.25 -24.99 -13.18
N VAL A 1063 19.55 -25.91 -12.26
CA VAL A 1063 18.80 -27.15 -12.02
C VAL A 1063 18.40 -27.25 -10.56
N ILE A 1064 17.10 -27.47 -10.32
CA ILE A 1064 16.53 -27.75 -9.00
C ILE A 1064 16.06 -29.21 -9.01
N VAL A 1065 16.39 -29.94 -7.94
CA VAL A 1065 15.95 -31.33 -7.74
C VAL A 1065 15.37 -31.44 -6.34
N MET A 1066 14.05 -31.45 -6.22
CA MET A 1066 13.34 -31.63 -4.95
C MET A 1066 12.82 -33.06 -4.86
N SER A 1067 13.33 -33.82 -3.91
CA SER A 1067 12.80 -35.13 -3.53
C SER A 1067 11.83 -34.98 -2.37
N VAL A 1068 10.68 -35.65 -2.43
CA VAL A 1068 9.74 -35.76 -1.30
C VAL A 1068 9.48 -37.23 -1.02
N ALA A 1069 9.95 -37.70 0.13
CA ALA A 1069 9.77 -39.10 0.55
C ALA A 1069 8.47 -39.31 1.31
N ASP A 1070 7.97 -40.55 1.32
CA ASP A 1070 6.83 -40.97 2.12
C ASP A 1070 7.09 -42.26 2.90
N GLY A 1071 6.29 -42.50 3.94
CA GLY A 1071 6.41 -43.65 4.83
C GLY A 1071 6.12 -44.98 4.15
N ASP A 1072 6.79 -46.04 4.61
CA ASP A 1072 6.51 -47.44 4.27
C ASP A 1072 6.34 -48.22 5.59
N SER A 1073 5.85 -49.47 5.53
CA SER A 1073 5.64 -50.32 6.72
C SER A 1073 6.87 -50.48 7.62
N ASP A 1074 8.06 -50.35 7.03
CA ASP A 1074 9.35 -50.57 7.68
C ASP A 1074 10.04 -49.24 8.07
N SER A 1075 9.37 -48.10 7.86
CA SER A 1075 9.86 -46.75 8.18
C SER A 1075 9.20 -46.19 9.44
N PRO A 1076 9.92 -45.41 10.28
CA PRO A 1076 9.28 -44.66 11.37
C PRO A 1076 8.41 -43.49 10.87
N MET A 1077 8.61 -43.08 9.61
CA MET A 1077 7.85 -42.02 8.95
C MET A 1077 6.44 -42.52 8.58
N ALA A 1078 5.41 -41.73 8.88
CA ALA A 1078 4.02 -42.08 8.54
C ALA A 1078 3.79 -42.06 7.02
N GLN A 1079 2.98 -43.00 6.51
CA GLN A 1079 2.52 -43.01 5.12
C GLN A 1079 1.40 -41.97 4.93
N LEU A 1080 1.58 -41.03 4.01
CA LEU A 1080 0.61 -40.00 3.65
C LEU A 1080 -0.03 -40.28 2.27
N ASP A 1081 0.74 -40.84 1.34
CA ASP A 1081 0.30 -41.15 -0.01
C ASP A 1081 0.10 -42.66 -0.19
N HIS A 1082 -1.07 -43.06 -0.71
CA HIS A 1082 -1.42 -44.46 -0.96
C HIS A 1082 -0.95 -44.97 -2.34
N ARG A 1083 -0.47 -44.09 -3.22
CA ARG A 1083 -0.01 -44.40 -4.59
C ARG A 1083 1.51 -44.39 -4.74
N TYR A 1084 2.19 -43.47 -4.05
CA TYR A 1084 3.62 -43.19 -4.30
C TYR A 1084 4.46 -43.30 -3.02
N ARG A 1085 5.63 -43.95 -3.10
CA ARG A 1085 6.66 -44.00 -2.03
C ARG A 1085 7.51 -42.73 -2.00
N SER A 1086 7.69 -42.10 -3.15
CA SER A 1086 8.42 -40.84 -3.28
C SER A 1086 8.03 -40.09 -4.55
N LEU A 1087 8.24 -38.77 -4.53
CA LEU A 1087 8.19 -37.88 -5.67
C LEU A 1087 9.58 -37.27 -5.90
N VAL A 1088 9.99 -37.09 -7.15
CA VAL A 1088 11.21 -36.36 -7.50
C VAL A 1088 10.87 -35.32 -8.56
N VAL A 1089 10.86 -34.05 -8.15
CA VAL A 1089 10.64 -32.89 -9.01
C VAL A 1089 11.99 -32.38 -9.52
N VAL A 1090 12.13 -32.26 -10.83
CA VAL A 1090 13.32 -31.74 -11.51
C VAL A 1090 12.93 -30.57 -12.38
N ILE A 1091 13.51 -29.41 -12.13
CA ILE A 1091 13.26 -28.18 -12.89
C ILE A 1091 14.59 -27.71 -13.46
N SER A 1092 14.66 -27.48 -14.77
CA SER A 1092 15.90 -27.13 -15.47
C SER A 1092 15.73 -25.98 -16.44
N MET A 1093 16.70 -25.07 -16.39
CA MET A 1093 16.85 -23.93 -17.30
C MET A 1093 17.93 -24.14 -18.37
N HIS A 1094 18.43 -25.38 -18.54
CA HIS A 1094 19.35 -25.69 -19.63
C HIS A 1094 18.65 -25.60 -21.00
N PRO A 1095 19.26 -24.93 -21.99
CA PRO A 1095 18.67 -24.77 -23.33
C PRO A 1095 18.80 -26.02 -24.22
N GLN A 1096 19.46 -27.08 -23.76
CA GLN A 1096 19.71 -28.34 -24.48
C GLN A 1096 19.47 -29.54 -23.55
N PRO A 1097 19.06 -30.71 -24.08
CA PRO A 1097 18.87 -31.91 -23.28
C PRO A 1097 20.21 -32.42 -22.72
N PHE A 1098 20.18 -33.01 -21.53
CA PHE A 1098 21.35 -33.55 -20.84
C PHE A 1098 21.00 -34.75 -19.96
N LEU A 1099 22.03 -35.43 -19.43
CA LEU A 1099 21.89 -36.49 -18.44
C LEU A 1099 22.27 -35.96 -17.06
N LEU A 1100 21.38 -36.13 -16.08
CA LEU A 1100 21.57 -35.74 -14.69
C LEU A 1100 21.84 -36.99 -13.83
N HIS A 1101 22.95 -37.01 -13.11
CA HIS A 1101 23.30 -38.10 -12.18
C HIS A 1101 22.80 -37.77 -10.78
N LEU A 1102 22.02 -38.65 -10.15
CA LEU A 1102 21.45 -38.46 -8.82
C LEU A 1102 21.82 -39.63 -7.87
N PRO A 1103 23.06 -39.67 -7.33
CA PRO A 1103 23.59 -40.85 -6.63
C PRO A 1103 22.75 -41.37 -5.46
N SER A 1104 22.00 -40.50 -4.79
CA SER A 1104 21.10 -40.86 -3.68
C SER A 1104 19.87 -41.68 -4.11
N LEU A 1105 19.62 -41.80 -5.41
CA LEU A 1105 18.48 -42.51 -6.00
C LEU A 1105 18.88 -43.85 -6.67
N VAL A 1106 20.13 -44.30 -6.52
CA VAL A 1106 20.56 -45.61 -7.04
C VAL A 1106 19.71 -46.73 -6.43
N GLY A 1107 19.17 -47.61 -7.28
CA GLY A 1107 18.28 -48.70 -6.90
C GLY A 1107 16.81 -48.32 -6.74
N ARG A 1108 16.43 -47.03 -6.81
CA ARG A 1108 15.03 -46.58 -6.84
C ARG A 1108 14.38 -46.91 -8.18
N THR A 1109 13.07 -47.14 -8.19
CA THR A 1109 12.31 -47.38 -9.43
C THR A 1109 11.43 -46.17 -9.73
N LEU A 1110 11.99 -45.19 -10.43
CA LEU A 1110 11.31 -43.94 -10.79
C LEU A 1110 10.79 -43.98 -12.23
N VAL A 1111 9.55 -43.53 -12.41
CA VAL A 1111 8.89 -43.33 -13.71
C VAL A 1111 8.34 -41.90 -13.81
N PRO A 1112 8.14 -41.32 -15.01
CA PRO A 1112 7.45 -40.04 -15.13
C PRO A 1112 6.06 -40.09 -14.49
N HIS A 1113 5.61 -38.98 -13.90
CA HIS A 1113 4.26 -38.92 -13.34
C HIS A 1113 3.21 -39.14 -14.45
N PRO A 1114 2.25 -40.09 -14.32
CA PRO A 1114 1.35 -40.49 -15.41
C PRO A 1114 0.58 -39.33 -16.08
N LEU A 1115 0.12 -38.36 -15.29
CA LEU A 1115 -0.56 -37.16 -15.83
C LEU A 1115 0.31 -36.33 -16.80
N GLN A 1116 1.65 -36.40 -16.72
CA GLN A 1116 2.52 -35.74 -17.70
C GLN A 1116 2.54 -36.48 -19.04
N GLU A 1117 2.40 -37.81 -19.05
CA GLU A 1117 2.22 -38.59 -20.29
C GLU A 1117 0.83 -38.34 -20.88
N GLU A 1118 -0.22 -38.34 -20.05
CA GLU A 1118 -1.61 -38.09 -20.48
C GLU A 1118 -1.79 -36.70 -21.12
N HIS A 1119 -1.18 -35.66 -20.54
CA HIS A 1119 -1.18 -34.30 -21.09
C HIS A 1119 -0.14 -34.10 -22.23
N GLY A 1120 0.57 -35.15 -22.66
CA GLY A 1120 1.54 -35.09 -23.77
C GLY A 1120 2.82 -34.29 -23.48
N MET A 1121 3.12 -34.02 -22.21
CA MET A 1121 4.26 -33.21 -21.77
C MET A 1121 5.57 -34.00 -21.70
N VAL A 1122 5.47 -35.33 -21.60
CA VAL A 1122 6.60 -36.26 -21.82
C VAL A 1122 6.23 -37.28 -22.90
N PRO A 1123 7.07 -37.51 -23.93
CA PRO A 1123 6.84 -38.57 -24.90
C PRO A 1123 6.85 -39.96 -24.23
N SER A 1124 5.91 -40.81 -24.64
CA SER A 1124 5.76 -42.18 -24.14
C SER A 1124 7.06 -42.99 -24.28
N HIS A 1125 7.34 -43.85 -23.30
CA HIS A 1125 8.51 -44.73 -23.22
C HIS A 1125 8.90 -45.47 -24.53
N ALA A 1126 7.94 -45.72 -25.44
CA ALA A 1126 8.16 -46.39 -26.72
C ALA A 1126 9.10 -45.66 -27.72
N HIS A 1127 9.45 -44.39 -27.48
CA HIS A 1127 10.17 -43.56 -28.47
C HIS A 1127 11.50 -42.95 -28.02
N VAL A 1128 11.82 -42.91 -26.71
CA VAL A 1128 13.00 -42.16 -26.21
C VAL A 1128 13.93 -42.97 -25.28
N GLY A 1129 13.54 -44.19 -24.91
CA GLY A 1129 14.29 -45.03 -23.96
C GLY A 1129 13.86 -44.80 -22.49
N PRO A 1130 14.61 -45.33 -21.50
CA PRO A 1130 14.28 -45.15 -20.09
C PRO A 1130 14.59 -43.72 -19.64
N TRP A 1131 13.56 -43.00 -19.16
CA TRP A 1131 13.71 -41.67 -18.57
C TRP A 1131 14.70 -41.66 -17.40
N PHE A 1132 14.62 -42.66 -16.52
CA PHE A 1132 15.53 -42.87 -15.40
C PHE A 1132 16.15 -44.27 -15.46
N GLN A 1133 17.45 -44.36 -15.22
CA GLN A 1133 18.21 -45.61 -15.19
C GLN A 1133 18.53 -45.97 -13.73
N ALA A 1134 17.82 -46.95 -13.16
CA ALA A 1134 17.87 -47.27 -11.74
C ALA A 1134 19.24 -47.76 -11.23
N ASP A 1135 20.04 -48.40 -12.09
CA ASP A 1135 21.36 -48.94 -11.78
C ASP A 1135 22.46 -47.87 -11.67
N THR A 1136 22.32 -46.78 -12.43
CA THR A 1136 23.27 -45.67 -12.50
C THR A 1136 22.72 -44.35 -11.94
N ALA A 1137 21.44 -44.32 -11.56
CA ALA A 1137 20.69 -43.13 -11.21
C ALA A 1137 20.82 -41.95 -12.20
N MET A 1138 20.85 -42.28 -13.51
CA MET A 1138 20.91 -41.30 -14.59
C MET A 1138 19.51 -40.94 -15.08
N LEU A 1139 19.16 -39.66 -15.04
CA LEU A 1139 17.91 -39.09 -15.54
C LEU A 1139 18.15 -38.34 -16.86
N THR A 1140 17.34 -38.59 -17.89
CA THR A 1140 17.30 -37.77 -19.10
C THR A 1140 16.43 -36.54 -18.87
N VAL A 1141 17.02 -35.35 -18.95
CA VAL A 1141 16.34 -34.07 -18.75
C VAL A 1141 16.22 -33.32 -20.10
N PRO A 1142 15.00 -33.00 -20.58
CA PRO A 1142 14.79 -32.19 -21.79
C PRO A 1142 15.21 -30.72 -21.58
N PRO A 1143 15.37 -29.93 -22.65
CA PRO A 1143 15.64 -28.50 -22.53
C PRO A 1143 14.45 -27.75 -21.91
N LEU A 1144 14.73 -26.76 -21.05
CA LEU A 1144 13.74 -25.86 -20.43
C LEU A 1144 12.51 -26.58 -19.86
N ALA A 1145 12.76 -27.61 -19.06
CA ALA A 1145 11.75 -28.57 -18.62
C ALA A 1145 11.53 -28.56 -17.11
N ALA A 1146 10.29 -28.82 -16.71
CA ALA A 1146 9.94 -29.26 -15.36
C ALA A 1146 9.30 -30.64 -15.45
N LEU A 1147 9.81 -31.58 -14.63
CA LEU A 1147 9.43 -32.99 -14.62
C LEU A 1147 9.21 -33.46 -13.19
N THR A 1148 8.06 -34.06 -12.91
CA THR A 1148 7.84 -34.91 -11.74
C THR A 1148 8.05 -36.37 -12.15
N LEU A 1149 8.91 -37.08 -11.43
CA LEU A 1149 8.96 -38.54 -11.40
C LEU A 1149 8.32 -39.05 -10.10
N VAL A 1150 7.80 -40.27 -10.15
CA VAL A 1150 7.18 -40.96 -9.01
C VAL A 1150 7.79 -42.34 -8.84
N GLU A 1151 7.85 -42.80 -7.59
CA GLU A 1151 8.09 -44.21 -7.25
C GLU A 1151 6.75 -44.84 -6.87
N PRO A 1152 6.12 -45.66 -7.73
CA PRO A 1152 4.85 -46.30 -7.42
C PRO A 1152 4.95 -47.26 -6.23
N ARG A 1153 3.83 -47.40 -5.51
CA ARG A 1153 3.60 -48.50 -4.56
C ARG A 1153 3.10 -49.74 -5.31
N ASP A 1154 3.44 -50.90 -4.77
CA ASP A 1154 3.06 -52.24 -5.28
C ASP A 1154 1.57 -52.57 -5.01
#